data_AF-R5FFD9-F1
#
_entry.id   AF-R5FFD9-F1
#
_cell.length_a   1.000
_cell.length_b   1.000
_cell.length_c   1.000
_cell.angle_alpha   90.00
_cell.angle_beta   90.00
_cell.angle_gamma   90.00
#
_symmetry.space_group_name_H-M   'P 1'
#
loop_
_entity.id
_entity.type
_entity.pdbx_description
1 polymer ?
#
loop_
_entity_poly.entity_id
_entity_poly.type
_entity_poly.pdbx_seq_one_letter_code
_entity_poly.pdbx_strand_id
1 'polypeptide(L)'
;MKKVLIGIVLLIPILVIACVQIAGSIISQSAYVAVEKISLNATEHVFENVGDSFKLNAGVYPKIARNKEVKYYVMQTPEGKDDIVYMDDRFDPEKYNAVVISDDGKVTVNTYCSFTVVCESVSAGKRAFCHFRVGSGKVHTVSVVSPKETLRKGERVAFIAKTDPQDADIDGRVEWTSNNEAVATVDQNGIVRAVSDGGVTITAKVRSGEAVVEGKCVINVGGGAFRDDVIYVSSNEVSLSDFAYVTDVTVVSGGRISGGKLIIDDKVACVEANGEQAAVKVIDPKILEFLNADLMPTKLFIGKGQLALTPVYVTTGEPAKCAVVSSDEEIAYYKDGFIVPVSVGKVTFTAEKDGYTTSFSLEVKRAVSYFFLSDSELSDKQGIKQTTVYGNKSFTDKSAGSYSAESVTEFTRRFTISSPTDLSPSDFRWESDRPDIARFDDNDAGLLHYAENISGVQKVTITATAKYPVYENVKIQRKYSFYLTEAVNTYGQKDFEYVANVSREAISMHGDAIVEEGQENGRWTNYYVAKNIYGNGHMIANYAYTYDDRNNDFVKIIANDVTVSNVTVRLRTPVEVFHDKNTFGKAISFSENEFGTWGHATGQRLEYSIVEFARHGITVYGTDVEIEGCIVRNVAKYGIYAMSRCWSNDYVQCNNTTVKNCVFSNINCPAIGIESGSTDYNGEVVKKPDGTPFQTKQIVKIEGFVDFYNWKSLDDLNLLGDITDNPIINKAAEDYIKGQFSGEKYVDFRYVGNDGKEYVNLGIFKVGGLNVANADILTSGDTEEDESSLLDKYELGHIVEDLRGIVKPVYLYGYMAETAPITPDMVFEDTLEAYKELREGRKES
;
A
#
# COMPACT_ATOMS: atom_id res chain seq x y z
N MET A 1 39.70 34.91 53.98
CA MET A 1 39.01 35.56 52.84
C MET A 1 39.55 35.18 51.45
N LYS A 2 40.76 34.60 51.28
CA LYS A 2 41.27 34.18 49.95
C LYS A 2 40.85 32.78 49.44
N LYS A 3 40.19 31.94 50.26
CA LYS A 3 39.70 30.60 49.84
C LYS A 3 38.25 30.59 49.34
N VAL A 4 37.47 31.63 49.63
CA VAL A 4 36.07 31.77 49.18
C VAL A 4 36.00 32.41 47.78
N LEU A 5 37.00 33.21 47.39
CA LEU A 5 37.02 33.92 46.11
C LEU A 5 37.40 33.03 44.92
N ILE A 6 38.12 31.93 45.14
CA ILE A 6 38.48 30.97 44.07
C ILE A 6 37.30 30.03 43.74
N GLY A 7 36.41 29.77 44.70
CA GLY A 7 35.17 29.02 44.46
C GLY A 7 34.17 29.78 43.59
N ILE A 8 34.06 31.10 43.77
CA ILE A 8 33.09 31.94 43.07
C ILE A 8 33.50 32.25 41.62
N VAL A 9 34.81 32.30 41.31
CA VAL A 9 35.30 32.56 39.94
C VAL A 9 35.32 31.29 39.08
N LEU A 10 35.41 30.09 39.68
CA LEU A 10 35.22 28.81 38.99
C LEU A 10 33.73 28.44 38.82
N LEU A 11 32.84 28.97 39.67
CA LEU A 11 31.40 28.73 39.62
C LEU A 11 30.71 29.45 38.44
N ILE A 12 31.17 30.64 38.02
CA ILE A 12 30.44 31.43 37.01
C ILE A 12 30.30 30.73 35.63
N PRO A 13 31.32 30.06 35.07
CA PRO A 13 31.14 29.23 33.87
C PRO A 13 30.31 27.96 34.11
N ILE A 14 30.39 27.39 35.32
CA ILE A 14 29.69 26.16 35.75
C ILE A 14 28.18 26.42 35.98
N LEU A 15 27.81 27.66 36.31
CA LEU A 15 26.43 28.06 36.61
C LEU A 15 25.60 28.45 35.38
N VAL A 16 26.25 28.84 34.29
CA VAL A 16 25.61 28.94 32.96
C VAL A 16 25.32 27.54 32.40
N ILE A 17 26.11 26.53 32.80
CA ILE A 17 25.93 25.12 32.45
C ILE A 17 24.78 24.48 33.25
N ALA A 18 24.51 24.94 34.48
CA ALA A 18 23.44 24.43 35.35
C ALA A 18 22.01 24.63 34.79
N CYS A 19 21.80 25.55 33.83
CA CYS A 19 20.51 25.70 33.16
C CYS A 19 20.32 24.74 31.97
N VAL A 20 21.41 24.17 31.43
CA VAL A 20 21.43 23.27 30.27
C VAL A 20 21.57 21.79 30.67
N GLN A 21 21.91 21.52 31.94
CA GLN A 21 22.17 20.18 32.47
C GLN A 21 21.13 19.72 33.50
N ILE A 22 19.84 19.79 33.19
CA ILE A 22 18.86 18.93 33.89
C ILE A 22 19.17 17.49 33.43
N ALA A 23 20.05 16.84 34.16
CA ALA A 23 20.73 15.63 33.70
C ALA A 23 21.12 14.67 34.82
N GLY A 24 20.25 14.51 35.81
CA GLY A 24 20.40 13.34 36.66
C GLY A 24 20.25 12.07 35.85
N SER A 25 20.98 11.04 36.29
CA SER A 25 20.96 9.68 35.77
C SER A 25 19.62 9.01 36.12
N ILE A 26 18.53 9.58 35.62
CA ILE A 26 17.21 8.95 35.67
C ILE A 26 17.30 7.73 34.76
N ILE A 27 17.32 6.55 35.39
CA ILE A 27 17.24 5.28 34.67
C ILE A 27 15.80 5.18 34.16
N SER A 28 15.66 5.23 32.84
CA SER A 28 14.42 4.94 32.13
C SER A 28 13.89 3.57 32.56
N GLN A 29 12.61 3.47 32.88
CA GLN A 29 11.92 2.17 32.89
C GLN A 29 11.99 1.60 31.46
N SER A 30 12.05 0.27 31.32
CA SER A 30 12.29 -0.44 30.06
C SER A 30 11.71 0.27 28.82
N ALA A 31 12.56 0.58 27.84
CA ALA A 31 12.17 1.37 26.69
C ALA A 31 11.05 0.70 25.89
N TYR A 32 10.14 1.50 25.35
CA TYR A 32 9.10 0.98 24.46
C TYR A 32 9.70 0.71 23.09
N VAL A 33 9.61 -0.53 22.60
CA VAL A 33 10.04 -0.91 21.24
C VAL A 33 8.83 -1.36 20.44
N ALA A 34 8.54 -0.66 19.34
CA ALA A 34 7.42 -0.97 18.45
C ALA A 34 7.75 -2.12 17.49
N VAL A 35 6.70 -2.69 16.87
CA VAL A 35 6.85 -3.62 15.74
C VAL A 35 7.29 -2.85 14.50
N GLU A 36 8.32 -3.34 13.85
CA GLU A 36 8.88 -2.75 12.63
C GLU A 36 8.60 -3.63 11.39
N LYS A 37 8.46 -4.95 11.57
CA LYS A 37 8.26 -5.90 10.47
C LYS A 37 7.46 -7.14 10.90
N ILE A 38 6.66 -7.65 9.97
CA ILE A 38 6.02 -8.97 10.03
C ILE A 38 6.55 -9.84 8.89
N SER A 39 6.78 -11.12 9.15
CA SER A 39 7.03 -12.14 8.13
C SER A 39 5.99 -13.25 8.23
N LEU A 40 5.63 -13.87 7.12
CA LEU A 40 4.71 -15.02 7.09
C LEU A 40 5.45 -16.28 6.66
N ASN A 41 4.94 -17.45 7.06
CA ASN A 41 5.43 -18.75 6.61
C ASN A 41 5.10 -19.06 5.14
N ALA A 42 4.21 -18.28 4.51
CA ALA A 42 3.88 -18.37 3.09
C ALA A 42 3.48 -16.98 2.56
N THR A 43 3.87 -16.68 1.32
CA THR A 43 3.42 -15.51 0.56
C THR A 43 2.33 -15.86 -0.46
N GLU A 44 2.20 -17.14 -0.78
CA GLU A 44 1.14 -17.69 -1.63
C GLU A 44 0.76 -19.09 -1.14
N HIS A 45 -0.51 -19.46 -1.27
CA HIS A 45 -1.00 -20.82 -1.05
C HIS A 45 -2.15 -21.16 -1.99
N VAL A 46 -2.15 -22.39 -2.51
CA VAL A 46 -3.20 -22.93 -3.37
C VAL A 46 -3.90 -24.06 -2.61
N PHE A 47 -5.19 -23.88 -2.32
CA PHE A 47 -6.03 -24.96 -1.79
C PHE A 47 -6.34 -25.97 -2.89
N GLU A 48 -6.40 -27.26 -2.57
CA GLU A 48 -6.75 -28.28 -3.57
C GLU A 48 -8.27 -28.35 -3.77
N ASN A 49 -9.05 -28.18 -2.68
CA ASN A 49 -10.49 -28.35 -2.69
C ASN A 49 -11.20 -27.28 -1.84
N VAL A 50 -12.49 -27.11 -2.13
CA VAL A 50 -13.41 -26.39 -1.23
C VAL A 50 -13.52 -27.15 0.09
N GLY A 51 -13.44 -26.42 1.20
CA GLY A 51 -13.45 -26.95 2.57
C GLY A 51 -12.05 -27.13 3.18
N ASP A 52 -10.98 -27.02 2.38
CA ASP A 52 -9.61 -27.11 2.86
C ASP A 52 -9.24 -25.93 3.77
N SER A 53 -8.21 -26.13 4.59
CA SER A 53 -7.72 -25.09 5.49
C SER A 53 -6.19 -25.05 5.58
N PHE A 54 -5.65 -23.85 5.80
CA PHE A 54 -4.21 -23.57 5.87
C PHE A 54 -3.89 -22.68 7.07
N LYS A 55 -2.77 -22.96 7.74
CA LYS A 55 -2.33 -22.20 8.92
C LYS A 55 -1.25 -21.19 8.53
N LEU A 56 -1.60 -19.91 8.58
CA LEU A 56 -0.70 -18.80 8.34
C LEU A 56 -0.09 -18.32 9.66
N ASN A 57 1.23 -18.44 9.81
CA ASN A 57 1.96 -18.07 11.03
C ASN A 57 2.77 -16.79 10.82
N ALA A 58 2.67 -15.87 11.78
CA ALA A 58 3.39 -14.60 11.75
C ALA A 58 4.66 -14.61 12.62
N GLY A 59 5.76 -14.11 12.06
CA GLY A 59 6.96 -13.72 12.78
C GLY A 59 7.00 -12.21 12.95
N VAL A 60 6.99 -11.74 14.21
CA VAL A 60 7.05 -10.31 14.54
C VAL A 60 8.49 -9.88 14.87
N TYR A 61 8.89 -8.71 14.38
CA TYR A 61 10.24 -8.14 14.53
C TYR A 61 10.21 -6.64 14.85
N PRO A 62 11.19 -6.13 15.63
CA PRO A 62 12.27 -6.89 16.27
C PRO A 62 11.75 -7.83 17.36
N LYS A 63 12.54 -8.86 17.73
CA LYS A 63 12.09 -9.86 18.73
C LYS A 63 11.86 -9.27 20.12
N ILE A 64 12.43 -8.10 20.41
CA ILE A 64 12.24 -7.34 21.64
C ILE A 64 11.02 -6.40 21.59
N ALA A 65 10.24 -6.38 20.50
CA ALA A 65 9.04 -5.55 20.40
C ALA A 65 8.06 -5.84 21.56
N ARG A 66 7.45 -4.79 22.10
CA ARG A 66 6.64 -4.86 23.33
C ARG A 66 5.31 -5.59 23.11
N ASN A 67 4.48 -5.07 22.21
CA ASN A 67 3.22 -5.71 21.79
C ASN A 67 3.49 -6.48 20.48
N LYS A 68 3.24 -7.79 20.48
CA LYS A 68 3.47 -8.69 19.34
C LYS A 68 2.17 -9.28 18.79
N GLU A 69 1.03 -8.78 19.25
CA GLU A 69 -0.27 -9.24 18.81
C GLU A 69 -0.48 -8.91 17.33
N VAL A 70 -1.07 -9.86 16.61
CA VAL A 70 -1.42 -9.73 15.20
C VAL A 70 -2.86 -10.15 15.00
N LYS A 71 -3.50 -9.58 13.98
CA LYS A 71 -4.82 -9.98 13.49
C LYS A 71 -4.73 -10.37 12.03
N TYR A 72 -5.66 -11.23 11.62
CA TYR A 72 -5.76 -11.74 10.25
C TYR A 72 -7.11 -11.38 9.65
N TYR A 73 -7.13 -10.88 8.42
CA TYR A 73 -8.37 -10.53 7.73
C TYR A 73 -8.19 -10.58 6.21
N VAL A 74 -9.30 -10.68 5.47
CA VAL A 74 -9.28 -10.60 4.00
C VAL A 74 -9.06 -9.14 3.59
N MET A 75 -8.16 -8.91 2.64
CA MET A 75 -7.92 -7.58 2.08
C MET A 75 -9.22 -6.97 1.54
N GLN A 76 -9.39 -5.66 1.68
CA GLN A 76 -10.59 -4.94 1.23
C GLN A 76 -10.30 -4.03 0.03
N THR A 77 -11.30 -3.83 -0.83
CA THR A 77 -11.28 -2.85 -1.92
C THR A 77 -11.36 -1.41 -1.37
N PRO A 78 -11.08 -0.36 -2.18
CA PRO A 78 -11.24 1.03 -1.75
C PRO A 78 -12.65 1.39 -1.26
N GLU A 79 -13.66 0.62 -1.66
CA GLU A 79 -15.05 0.76 -1.20
C GLU A 79 -15.36 0.01 0.11
N GLY A 80 -14.37 -0.65 0.72
CA GLY A 80 -14.51 -1.35 2.02
C GLY A 80 -15.13 -2.75 1.92
N LYS A 81 -15.19 -3.36 0.73
CA LYS A 81 -15.67 -4.74 0.52
C LYS A 81 -14.51 -5.72 0.49
N ASP A 82 -14.73 -6.97 0.88
CA ASP A 82 -13.70 -8.01 0.75
C ASP A 82 -13.26 -8.16 -0.72
N ASP A 83 -11.95 -8.11 -0.96
CA ASP A 83 -11.33 -8.19 -2.28
C ASP A 83 -11.19 -9.64 -2.75
N ILE A 84 -12.33 -10.29 -2.94
CA ILE A 84 -12.46 -11.69 -3.37
C ILE A 84 -12.88 -11.72 -4.84
N VAL A 85 -12.13 -12.45 -5.68
CA VAL A 85 -12.59 -12.86 -7.01
C VAL A 85 -13.28 -14.19 -6.87
N TYR A 86 -14.59 -14.20 -7.07
CA TYR A 86 -15.41 -15.40 -7.08
C TYR A 86 -15.29 -16.09 -8.45
N MET A 87 -15.07 -17.40 -8.40
CA MET A 87 -14.89 -18.26 -9.57
C MET A 87 -15.99 -19.34 -9.64
N ASP A 88 -17.07 -19.15 -8.88
CA ASP A 88 -18.27 -20.00 -8.90
C ASP A 88 -19.50 -19.10 -8.93
N ASP A 89 -20.23 -19.12 -10.05
CA ASP A 89 -21.43 -18.29 -10.26
C ASP A 89 -22.66 -18.79 -9.50
N ARG A 90 -22.59 -19.99 -8.91
CA ARG A 90 -23.63 -20.56 -8.06
C ARG A 90 -23.48 -20.15 -6.60
N PHE A 91 -22.31 -19.61 -6.22
CA PHE A 91 -22.06 -19.19 -4.85
C PHE A 91 -22.79 -17.89 -4.54
N ASP A 92 -23.55 -17.90 -3.44
CA ASP A 92 -24.26 -16.73 -2.94
C ASP A 92 -23.49 -16.09 -1.77
N PRO A 93 -22.69 -15.03 -2.02
CA PRO A 93 -21.90 -14.38 -0.99
C PRO A 93 -22.75 -13.61 0.04
N GLU A 94 -24.04 -13.38 -0.23
CA GLU A 94 -24.95 -12.75 0.74
C GLU A 94 -25.41 -13.75 1.81
N LYS A 95 -25.28 -15.06 1.53
CA LYS A 95 -25.74 -16.13 2.42
C LYS A 95 -24.62 -16.86 3.13
N TYR A 96 -23.44 -16.96 2.51
CA TYR A 96 -22.31 -17.72 3.03
C TYR A 96 -21.01 -16.95 2.88
N ASN A 97 -20.12 -17.06 3.86
CA ASN A 97 -18.77 -16.51 3.78
C ASN A 97 -17.90 -17.40 2.89
N ALA A 98 -17.29 -16.85 1.84
CA ALA A 98 -16.36 -17.58 0.99
C ALA A 98 -15.08 -17.98 1.72
N VAL A 99 -14.63 -17.15 2.66
CA VAL A 99 -13.41 -17.35 3.44
C VAL A 99 -13.73 -17.16 4.92
N VAL A 100 -13.22 -18.05 5.77
CA VAL A 100 -13.28 -17.93 7.22
C VAL A 100 -11.86 -17.95 7.76
N ILE A 101 -11.51 -16.97 8.58
CA ILE A 101 -10.20 -16.84 9.21
C ILE A 101 -10.40 -16.79 10.72
N SER A 102 -9.73 -17.68 11.46
CA SER A 102 -9.70 -17.62 12.92
C SER A 102 -8.63 -16.63 13.42
N ASP A 103 -8.76 -16.18 14.68
CA ASP A 103 -7.82 -15.24 15.31
C ASP A 103 -6.37 -15.73 15.32
N ASP A 104 -6.17 -17.05 15.33
CA ASP A 104 -4.86 -17.67 15.29
C ASP A 104 -4.29 -17.79 13.86
N GLY A 105 -5.01 -17.37 12.81
CA GLY A 105 -4.55 -17.37 11.43
C GLY A 105 -4.81 -18.65 10.64
N LYS A 106 -5.79 -19.48 11.06
CA LYS A 106 -6.25 -20.61 10.23
C LYS A 106 -7.27 -20.10 9.20
N VAL A 107 -6.93 -20.22 7.92
CA VAL A 107 -7.74 -19.82 6.76
C VAL A 107 -8.49 -21.03 6.23
N THR A 108 -9.80 -20.94 6.04
CA THR A 108 -10.68 -21.99 5.47
C THR A 108 -11.48 -21.41 4.30
N VAL A 109 -11.62 -22.17 3.21
CA VAL A 109 -12.31 -21.73 1.98
C VAL A 109 -13.58 -22.53 1.74
N ASN A 110 -14.66 -21.85 1.33
CA ASN A 110 -15.99 -22.45 1.13
C ASN A 110 -16.49 -22.37 -0.32
N THR A 111 -15.70 -21.82 -1.24
CA THR A 111 -16.01 -21.74 -2.68
C THR A 111 -14.74 -21.56 -3.51
N TYR A 112 -14.82 -21.73 -4.83
CA TYR A 112 -13.72 -21.39 -5.74
C TYR A 112 -13.56 -19.87 -5.78
N CYS A 113 -12.41 -19.41 -5.32
CA CYS A 113 -12.11 -17.98 -5.30
C CYS A 113 -10.61 -17.74 -5.18
N SER A 114 -10.20 -16.49 -5.46
CA SER A 114 -8.88 -15.97 -5.09
C SER A 114 -9.01 -14.72 -4.23
N PHE A 115 -8.13 -14.57 -3.25
CA PHE A 115 -8.16 -13.48 -2.27
C PHE A 115 -6.78 -13.26 -1.64
N THR A 116 -6.59 -12.14 -0.97
CA THR A 116 -5.38 -11.86 -0.18
C THR A 116 -5.73 -11.84 1.29
N VAL A 117 -5.00 -12.60 2.11
CA VAL A 117 -5.06 -12.47 3.57
C VAL A 117 -3.98 -11.50 4.02
N VAL A 118 -4.38 -10.59 4.89
CA VAL A 118 -3.52 -9.61 5.53
C VAL A 118 -3.28 -10.06 6.96
N CYS A 119 -2.01 -10.17 7.35
CA CYS A 119 -1.61 -10.23 8.74
C CYS A 119 -1.14 -8.84 9.14
N GLU A 120 -1.79 -8.23 10.13
CA GLU A 120 -1.50 -6.87 10.59
C GLU A 120 -1.16 -6.90 12.08
N SER A 121 -0.08 -6.23 12.49
CA SER A 121 0.21 -6.04 13.91
C SER A 121 -0.79 -5.08 14.51
N VAL A 122 -1.37 -5.46 15.64
CA VAL A 122 -2.28 -4.60 16.40
C VAL A 122 -1.56 -3.30 16.80
N SER A 123 -0.27 -3.42 17.11
CA SER A 123 0.63 -2.28 17.30
C SER A 123 1.27 -1.79 16.00
N ALA A 124 1.37 -0.48 15.79
CA ALA A 124 2.07 0.18 14.67
C ALA A 124 1.59 -0.15 13.23
N GLY A 125 0.60 -1.04 13.06
CA GLY A 125 -0.03 -1.32 11.77
C GLY A 125 0.89 -1.91 10.70
N LYS A 126 1.96 -2.63 11.09
CA LYS A 126 2.83 -3.32 10.14
C LYS A 126 2.09 -4.50 9.53
N ARG A 127 2.27 -4.75 8.24
CA ARG A 127 1.50 -5.75 7.49
C ARG A 127 2.38 -6.71 6.72
N ALA A 128 1.88 -7.93 6.56
CA ALA A 128 2.37 -8.91 5.60
C ALA A 128 1.18 -9.53 4.87
N PHE A 129 1.40 -9.95 3.63
CA PHE A 129 0.34 -10.39 2.72
C PHE A 129 0.60 -11.83 2.28
N CYS A 130 -0.47 -12.61 2.15
CA CYS A 130 -0.44 -13.93 1.55
C CYS A 130 -1.57 -14.06 0.54
N HIS A 131 -1.23 -14.42 -0.69
CA HIS A 131 -2.19 -14.65 -1.77
C HIS A 131 -2.73 -16.07 -1.69
N PHE A 132 -4.05 -16.22 -1.69
CA PHE A 132 -4.72 -17.49 -1.70
C PHE A 132 -5.53 -17.65 -2.96
N ARG A 133 -5.53 -18.87 -3.50
CA ARG A 133 -6.53 -19.30 -4.47
C ARG A 133 -6.99 -20.70 -4.12
N VAL A 134 -8.23 -21.02 -4.48
CA VAL A 134 -8.65 -22.41 -4.58
C VAL A 134 -8.27 -22.89 -5.97
N GLY A 135 -7.42 -23.90 -6.03
CA GLY A 135 -7.03 -24.53 -7.27
C GLY A 135 -8.27 -24.96 -8.03
N SER A 136 -8.36 -24.54 -9.28
CA SER A 136 -9.38 -25.04 -10.20
C SER A 136 -9.18 -26.52 -10.53
N GLY A 137 -7.97 -27.03 -10.32
CA GLY A 137 -7.65 -28.45 -10.19
C GLY A 137 -8.25 -29.30 -11.32
N LYS A 138 -9.01 -30.33 -10.91
CA LYS A 138 -9.64 -31.29 -11.83
C LYS A 138 -11.03 -30.83 -12.22
N VAL A 139 -11.43 -31.16 -13.45
CA VAL A 139 -12.83 -31.00 -13.90
C VAL A 139 -13.74 -31.85 -13.01
N HIS A 140 -14.80 -31.23 -12.46
CA HIS A 140 -15.85 -31.93 -11.71
C HIS A 140 -17.03 -32.29 -12.59
N THR A 141 -17.50 -31.35 -13.41
CA THR A 141 -18.62 -31.58 -14.33
C THR A 141 -18.34 -30.99 -15.70
N VAL A 142 -19.03 -31.54 -16.69
CA VAL A 142 -19.05 -31.06 -18.07
C VAL A 142 -20.50 -30.89 -18.48
N SER A 143 -20.85 -29.70 -18.95
CA SER A 143 -22.15 -29.43 -19.55
C SER A 143 -21.99 -29.19 -21.05
N VAL A 144 -22.87 -29.79 -21.85
CA VAL A 144 -22.92 -29.58 -23.29
C VAL A 144 -24.05 -28.62 -23.59
N VAL A 145 -23.69 -27.43 -24.08
CA VAL A 145 -24.61 -26.36 -24.44
C VAL A 145 -24.86 -26.41 -25.93
N SER A 146 -26.11 -26.68 -26.29
CA SER A 146 -26.61 -26.53 -27.67
C SER A 146 -27.37 -25.21 -27.80
N PRO A 147 -27.23 -24.47 -28.92
CA PRO A 147 -28.01 -23.27 -29.14
C PRO A 147 -29.48 -23.55 -29.50
N LYS A 148 -29.85 -24.80 -29.82
CA LYS A 148 -31.22 -25.20 -30.20
C LYS A 148 -31.53 -26.62 -29.72
N GLU A 149 -32.75 -26.83 -29.23
CA GLU A 149 -33.22 -28.18 -28.85
C GLU A 149 -33.56 -29.06 -30.06
N THR A 150 -33.90 -28.45 -31.20
CA THR A 150 -34.24 -29.14 -32.45
C THR A 150 -33.46 -28.56 -33.62
N LEU A 151 -32.82 -29.44 -34.40
CA LEU A 151 -32.11 -29.11 -35.63
C LEU A 151 -32.89 -29.59 -36.85
N ARG A 152 -32.83 -28.83 -37.95
CA ARG A 152 -33.37 -29.27 -39.24
C ARG A 152 -32.35 -30.17 -39.94
N LYS A 153 -32.79 -31.13 -40.75
CA LYS A 153 -31.87 -31.92 -41.58
C LYS A 153 -31.02 -30.99 -42.45
N GLY A 154 -29.73 -31.30 -42.57
CA GLY A 154 -28.75 -30.48 -43.27
C GLY A 154 -28.18 -29.32 -42.44
N GLU A 155 -28.80 -28.95 -41.31
CA GLU A 155 -28.29 -27.87 -40.45
C GLU A 155 -26.98 -28.27 -39.77
N ARG A 156 -26.03 -27.33 -39.75
CA ARG A 156 -24.74 -27.42 -39.06
C ARG A 156 -24.69 -26.39 -37.94
N VAL A 157 -24.23 -26.79 -36.76
CA VAL A 157 -24.21 -25.89 -35.60
C VAL A 157 -23.11 -26.26 -34.61
N ALA A 158 -22.44 -25.25 -34.04
CA ALA A 158 -21.41 -25.45 -33.04
C ALA A 158 -22.04 -25.67 -31.64
N PHE A 159 -21.66 -26.77 -30.98
CA PHE A 159 -21.98 -27.03 -29.58
C PHE A 159 -20.78 -26.61 -28.71
N ILE A 160 -21.05 -26.21 -27.47
CA ILE A 160 -20.01 -25.77 -26.53
C ILE A 160 -19.98 -26.73 -25.34
N ALA A 161 -18.81 -27.24 -24.98
CA ALA A 161 -18.61 -27.93 -23.72
C ALA A 161 -18.11 -26.94 -22.67
N LYS A 162 -18.83 -26.78 -21.55
CA LYS A 162 -18.41 -25.97 -20.39
C LYS A 162 -18.01 -26.88 -19.24
N THR A 163 -16.82 -26.68 -18.67
CA THR A 163 -16.34 -27.38 -17.48
C THR A 163 -16.70 -26.61 -16.22
N ASP A 164 -16.82 -27.32 -15.10
CA ASP A 164 -16.90 -26.75 -13.76
C ASP A 164 -15.79 -27.36 -12.87
N PRO A 165 -14.88 -26.55 -12.29
CA PRO A 165 -14.72 -25.11 -12.53
C PRO A 165 -14.29 -24.79 -13.98
N GLN A 166 -14.57 -23.58 -14.47
CA GLN A 166 -14.32 -23.19 -15.87
C GLN A 166 -12.83 -23.01 -16.18
N ASP A 167 -12.00 -22.88 -15.15
CA ASP A 167 -10.54 -22.88 -15.23
C ASP A 167 -9.86 -24.15 -14.74
N ALA A 168 -10.59 -25.26 -14.63
CA ALA A 168 -9.99 -26.57 -14.44
C ALA A 168 -9.01 -26.91 -15.59
N ASP A 169 -7.94 -27.61 -15.24
CA ASP A 169 -6.96 -28.11 -16.21
C ASP A 169 -7.54 -29.34 -16.93
N ILE A 170 -7.49 -29.31 -18.27
CA ILE A 170 -7.85 -30.45 -19.11
C ILE A 170 -6.60 -30.99 -19.82
N ASP A 171 -6.46 -32.31 -19.78
CA ASP A 171 -5.38 -33.03 -20.44
C ASP A 171 -5.76 -33.25 -21.91
N GLY A 172 -5.47 -32.25 -22.74
CA GLY A 172 -5.67 -32.32 -24.18
C GLY A 172 -6.95 -31.62 -24.64
N ARG A 173 -7.88 -32.37 -25.24
CA ARG A 173 -9.02 -31.82 -25.98
C ARG A 173 -10.35 -32.42 -25.53
N VAL A 174 -11.43 -31.73 -25.87
CA VAL A 174 -12.78 -32.26 -25.76
C VAL A 174 -12.98 -33.31 -26.85
N GLU A 175 -13.32 -34.54 -26.44
CA GLU A 175 -13.69 -35.62 -27.34
C GLU A 175 -15.20 -35.62 -27.53
N TRP A 176 -15.64 -35.40 -28.77
CA TRP A 176 -17.05 -35.37 -29.14
C TRP A 176 -17.49 -36.70 -29.75
N THR A 177 -18.67 -37.18 -29.38
CA THR A 177 -19.27 -38.39 -29.96
C THR A 177 -20.78 -38.25 -30.09
N SER A 178 -21.36 -38.91 -31.10
CA SER A 178 -22.79 -39.08 -31.26
C SER A 178 -23.16 -40.53 -30.96
N ASN A 179 -24.24 -40.76 -30.22
CA ASN A 179 -24.73 -42.13 -30.02
C ASN A 179 -25.43 -42.70 -31.27
N ASN A 180 -25.76 -41.87 -32.26
CA ASN A 180 -26.39 -42.28 -33.52
C ASN A 180 -26.01 -41.33 -34.68
N GLU A 181 -24.91 -41.63 -35.35
CA GLU A 181 -24.39 -40.86 -36.49
C GLU A 181 -25.32 -40.84 -37.71
N ALA A 182 -26.27 -41.80 -37.81
CA ALA A 182 -27.29 -41.77 -38.86
C ALA A 182 -28.33 -40.66 -38.64
N VAL A 183 -28.49 -40.18 -37.40
CA VAL A 183 -29.40 -39.07 -37.05
C VAL A 183 -28.65 -37.75 -37.01
N ALA A 184 -27.49 -37.69 -36.35
CA ALA A 184 -26.59 -36.53 -36.40
C ALA A 184 -25.14 -36.92 -36.17
N THR A 185 -24.22 -36.33 -36.92
CA THR A 185 -22.77 -36.47 -36.74
C THR A 185 -22.22 -35.28 -35.95
N VAL A 186 -21.05 -35.46 -35.33
CA VAL A 186 -20.33 -34.39 -34.64
C VAL A 186 -18.84 -34.48 -34.97
N ASP A 187 -18.22 -33.37 -35.33
CA ASP A 187 -16.79 -33.32 -35.63
C ASP A 187 -15.92 -33.07 -34.38
N GLN A 188 -14.60 -33.02 -34.58
CA GLN A 188 -13.62 -32.83 -33.50
C GLN A 188 -13.71 -31.46 -32.82
N ASN A 189 -14.40 -30.48 -33.43
CA ASN A 189 -14.62 -29.14 -32.89
C ASN A 189 -15.99 -28.99 -32.22
N GLY A 190 -16.79 -30.08 -32.14
CA GLY A 190 -18.14 -30.03 -31.58
C GLY A 190 -19.17 -29.45 -32.56
N ILE A 191 -18.87 -29.41 -33.85
CA ILE A 191 -19.82 -28.96 -34.87
C ILE A 191 -20.70 -30.15 -35.24
N VAL A 192 -21.99 -30.03 -34.92
CA VAL A 192 -23.00 -31.06 -35.12
C VAL A 192 -23.70 -30.84 -36.46
N ARG A 193 -23.82 -31.89 -37.27
CA ARG A 193 -24.57 -31.89 -38.53
C ARG A 193 -25.75 -32.84 -38.44
N ALA A 194 -26.95 -32.31 -38.67
CA ALA A 194 -28.18 -33.09 -38.67
C ALA A 194 -28.35 -33.89 -39.98
N VAL A 195 -28.59 -35.20 -39.88
CA VAL A 195 -28.60 -36.13 -41.01
C VAL A 195 -30.00 -36.65 -41.31
N SER A 196 -30.71 -37.18 -40.32
CA SER A 196 -32.06 -37.75 -40.50
C SER A 196 -32.94 -37.54 -39.28
N ASP A 197 -34.27 -37.65 -39.45
CA ASP A 197 -35.23 -37.36 -38.39
C ASP A 197 -35.09 -38.36 -37.21
N GLY A 198 -35.08 -37.85 -35.97
CA GLY A 198 -34.96 -38.68 -34.76
C GLY A 198 -34.31 -37.96 -33.58
N GLY A 199 -34.34 -38.59 -32.40
CA GLY A 199 -33.63 -38.11 -31.21
C GLY A 199 -32.20 -38.66 -31.16
N VAL A 200 -31.23 -37.82 -30.78
CA VAL A 200 -29.82 -38.18 -30.69
C VAL A 200 -29.16 -37.51 -29.49
N THR A 201 -28.22 -38.21 -28.86
CA THR A 201 -27.43 -37.71 -27.74
C THR A 201 -26.01 -37.41 -28.20
N ILE A 202 -25.62 -36.15 -28.08
CA ILE A 202 -24.24 -35.69 -28.29
C ILE A 202 -23.52 -35.69 -26.95
N THR A 203 -22.35 -36.31 -26.91
CA THR A 203 -21.52 -36.44 -25.70
C THR A 203 -20.18 -35.74 -25.90
N ALA A 204 -19.81 -34.89 -24.95
CA ALA A 204 -18.49 -34.30 -24.84
C ALA A 204 -17.75 -34.96 -23.67
N LYS A 205 -16.50 -35.40 -23.88
CA LYS A 205 -15.65 -35.98 -22.84
C LYS A 205 -14.38 -35.16 -22.71
N VAL A 206 -13.95 -34.93 -21.48
CA VAL A 206 -12.65 -34.33 -21.17
C VAL A 206 -11.89 -35.21 -20.21
N ARG A 207 -10.58 -35.28 -20.43
CA ARG A 207 -9.64 -35.90 -19.51
C ARG A 207 -9.09 -34.84 -18.58
N SER A 208 -9.02 -35.13 -17.29
CA SER A 208 -8.47 -34.24 -16.27
C SER A 208 -7.70 -35.08 -15.25
N GLY A 209 -6.39 -35.14 -15.41
CA GLY A 209 -5.54 -36.16 -14.80
C GLY A 209 -5.96 -37.57 -15.23
N GLU A 210 -6.11 -38.46 -14.25
CA GLU A 210 -6.59 -39.83 -14.48
C GLU A 210 -8.11 -39.93 -14.69
N ALA A 211 -8.87 -38.84 -14.44
CA ALA A 211 -10.32 -38.84 -14.57
C ALA A 211 -10.77 -38.53 -16.01
N VAL A 212 -11.87 -39.17 -16.43
CA VAL A 212 -12.61 -38.81 -17.64
C VAL A 212 -14.00 -38.38 -17.21
N VAL A 213 -14.36 -37.13 -17.51
CA VAL A 213 -15.66 -36.54 -17.18
C VAL A 213 -16.43 -36.33 -18.48
N GLU A 214 -17.71 -36.68 -18.49
CA GLU A 214 -18.56 -36.55 -19.68
C GLU A 214 -19.79 -35.68 -19.41
N GLY A 215 -20.13 -34.87 -20.41
CA GLY A 215 -21.37 -34.10 -20.49
C GLY A 215 -22.20 -34.57 -21.67
N LYS A 216 -23.54 -34.53 -21.54
CA LYS A 216 -24.47 -34.99 -22.58
C LYS A 216 -25.50 -33.92 -22.88
N CYS A 217 -25.86 -33.80 -24.16
CA CYS A 217 -26.99 -33.02 -24.63
C CYS A 217 -27.85 -33.89 -25.54
N VAL A 218 -29.16 -33.91 -25.29
CA VAL A 218 -30.14 -34.59 -26.16
C VAL A 218 -30.76 -33.55 -27.06
N ILE A 219 -30.76 -33.83 -28.36
CA ILE A 219 -31.41 -32.99 -29.38
C ILE A 219 -32.33 -33.84 -30.24
N ASN A 220 -33.27 -33.18 -30.90
CA ASN A 220 -34.10 -33.79 -31.93
C ASN A 220 -33.70 -33.27 -33.30
N VAL A 221 -33.68 -34.14 -34.30
CA VAL A 221 -33.60 -33.77 -35.71
C VAL A 221 -34.98 -33.97 -36.32
N GLY A 222 -35.47 -32.96 -37.04
CA GLY A 222 -36.79 -33.03 -37.64
C GLY A 222 -37.00 -31.97 -38.70
N GLY A 223 -37.62 -32.37 -39.81
CA GLY A 223 -37.86 -31.47 -40.93
C GLY A 223 -36.57 -31.09 -41.66
N GLY A 224 -36.65 -30.11 -42.56
CA GLY A 224 -35.53 -29.74 -43.43
C GLY A 224 -35.84 -30.05 -44.89
N ALA A 225 -35.73 -29.03 -45.73
CA ALA A 225 -35.99 -29.16 -47.16
C ALA A 225 -34.73 -29.52 -47.94
N PHE A 226 -33.54 -29.19 -47.44
CA PHE A 226 -32.27 -29.38 -48.11
C PHE A 226 -31.30 -30.28 -47.34
N ARG A 227 -30.34 -30.86 -48.06
CA ARG A 227 -29.30 -31.74 -47.50
C ARG A 227 -28.20 -30.99 -46.77
N ASP A 228 -28.03 -29.71 -47.09
CA ASP A 228 -27.09 -28.77 -46.47
C ASP A 228 -27.57 -27.33 -46.72
N ASP A 229 -27.09 -26.38 -45.93
CA ASP A 229 -27.40 -24.96 -46.10
C ASP A 229 -26.60 -24.34 -47.26
N VAL A 230 -25.42 -24.88 -47.54
CA VAL A 230 -24.60 -24.59 -48.70
C VAL A 230 -24.25 -25.89 -49.43
N ILE A 231 -24.71 -25.99 -50.68
CA ILE A 231 -24.54 -27.17 -51.52
C ILE A 231 -23.51 -26.86 -52.60
N TYR A 232 -22.46 -27.67 -52.67
CA TYR A 232 -21.42 -27.50 -53.68
C TYR A 232 -21.58 -28.51 -54.81
N VAL A 233 -21.51 -28.02 -56.04
CA VAL A 233 -21.74 -28.83 -57.25
C VAL A 233 -20.67 -28.54 -58.29
N SER A 234 -20.34 -29.52 -59.12
CA SER A 234 -19.34 -29.40 -60.19
C SER A 234 -19.94 -29.09 -61.57
N SER A 235 -21.27 -28.92 -61.63
CA SER A 235 -22.04 -28.72 -62.85
C SER A 235 -23.09 -27.64 -62.62
N ASN A 236 -23.37 -26.83 -63.64
CA ASN A 236 -24.46 -25.85 -63.64
C ASN A 236 -25.84 -26.51 -63.73
N GLU A 237 -25.91 -27.83 -63.94
CA GLU A 237 -27.15 -28.60 -64.00
C GLU A 237 -27.10 -29.71 -62.95
N VAL A 238 -28.01 -29.66 -61.97
CA VAL A 238 -27.99 -30.52 -60.77
C VAL A 238 -29.40 -31.06 -60.50
N SER A 239 -29.55 -32.36 -60.22
CA SER A 239 -30.86 -32.91 -59.87
C SER A 239 -31.32 -32.37 -58.52
N LEU A 240 -32.61 -32.02 -58.40
CA LEU A 240 -33.17 -31.61 -57.11
C LEU A 240 -33.01 -32.72 -56.05
N SER A 241 -33.09 -33.98 -56.44
CA SER A 241 -32.88 -35.14 -55.55
C SER A 241 -31.48 -35.23 -54.94
N ASP A 242 -30.49 -34.61 -55.59
CA ASP A 242 -29.09 -34.68 -55.17
C ASP A 242 -28.84 -33.79 -53.95
N PHE A 243 -29.69 -32.78 -53.72
CA PHE A 243 -29.49 -31.80 -52.67
C PHE A 243 -30.75 -31.42 -51.86
N ALA A 244 -31.95 -31.79 -52.30
CA ALA A 244 -33.20 -31.53 -51.61
C ALA A 244 -33.88 -32.84 -51.16
N TYR A 245 -34.51 -32.80 -49.99
CA TYR A 245 -35.38 -33.87 -49.47
C TYR A 245 -36.83 -33.74 -49.97
N VAL A 246 -37.15 -32.62 -50.62
CA VAL A 246 -38.48 -32.28 -51.12
C VAL A 246 -38.41 -31.97 -52.62
N THR A 247 -39.54 -32.14 -53.29
CA THR A 247 -39.65 -31.89 -54.73
C THR A 247 -40.16 -30.49 -55.06
N ASP A 248 -40.84 -29.83 -54.11
CA ASP A 248 -41.35 -28.48 -54.27
C ASP A 248 -40.29 -27.46 -53.86
N VAL A 249 -39.34 -27.25 -54.77
CA VAL A 249 -38.25 -26.30 -54.62
C VAL A 249 -38.49 -25.15 -55.59
N THR A 250 -38.30 -23.93 -55.11
CA THR A 250 -38.36 -22.71 -55.90
C THR A 250 -36.98 -22.07 -55.97
N VAL A 251 -36.70 -21.33 -57.04
CA VAL A 251 -35.46 -20.55 -57.13
C VAL A 251 -35.72 -19.13 -56.65
N VAL A 252 -34.99 -18.71 -55.63
CA VAL A 252 -35.00 -17.33 -55.11
C VAL A 252 -34.18 -16.42 -56.03
N SER A 253 -33.02 -16.90 -56.48
CA SER A 253 -32.13 -16.16 -57.39
C SER A 253 -31.09 -17.07 -58.08
N GLY A 254 -30.49 -16.60 -59.18
CA GLY A 254 -29.30 -17.22 -59.78
C GLY A 254 -29.51 -18.50 -60.59
N GLY A 255 -30.75 -18.82 -60.98
CA GLY A 255 -31.05 -19.96 -61.82
C GLY A 255 -32.53 -20.17 -62.09
N ARG A 256 -32.87 -21.35 -62.61
CA ARG A 256 -34.25 -21.82 -62.83
C ARG A 256 -34.37 -23.32 -62.63
N ILE A 257 -35.58 -23.80 -62.32
CA ILE A 257 -35.87 -25.24 -62.25
C ILE A 257 -36.54 -25.69 -63.54
N SER A 258 -36.01 -26.77 -64.14
CA SER A 258 -36.57 -27.39 -65.34
C SER A 258 -36.32 -28.90 -65.32
N GLY A 259 -37.32 -29.71 -65.63
CA GLY A 259 -37.18 -31.17 -65.73
C GLY A 259 -36.69 -31.86 -64.45
N GLY A 260 -37.03 -31.33 -63.27
CA GLY A 260 -36.59 -31.89 -61.98
C GLY A 260 -35.14 -31.55 -61.61
N LYS A 261 -34.51 -30.61 -62.33
CA LYS A 261 -33.15 -30.13 -62.08
C LYS A 261 -33.12 -28.63 -61.84
N LEU A 262 -32.16 -28.20 -61.03
CA LEU A 262 -31.74 -26.81 -60.91
C LEU A 262 -30.71 -26.52 -62.01
N ILE A 263 -31.01 -25.50 -62.82
CA ILE A 263 -30.10 -24.93 -63.82
C ILE A 263 -29.60 -23.60 -63.27
N ILE A 264 -28.30 -23.52 -62.99
CA ILE A 264 -27.62 -22.38 -62.37
C ILE A 264 -27.10 -21.47 -63.49
N ASP A 265 -27.47 -20.19 -63.46
CA ASP A 265 -27.18 -19.25 -64.56
C ASP A 265 -25.69 -18.81 -64.58
N ASP A 266 -25.05 -18.76 -63.42
CA ASP A 266 -23.62 -18.43 -63.27
C ASP A 266 -22.94 -19.39 -62.27
N LYS A 267 -22.50 -18.90 -61.09
CA LYS A 267 -21.79 -19.71 -60.09
C LYS A 267 -22.59 -20.01 -58.82
N VAL A 268 -23.69 -19.31 -58.57
CA VAL A 268 -24.50 -19.50 -57.36
C VAL A 268 -25.97 -19.34 -57.71
N ALA A 269 -26.79 -20.29 -57.26
CA ALA A 269 -28.24 -20.14 -57.19
C ALA A 269 -28.69 -20.24 -55.72
N CYS A 270 -29.70 -19.47 -55.35
CA CYS A 270 -30.38 -19.63 -54.07
C CYS A 270 -31.74 -20.29 -54.32
N VAL A 271 -32.02 -21.36 -53.58
CA VAL A 271 -33.27 -22.11 -53.65
C VAL A 271 -34.02 -22.04 -52.33
N GLU A 272 -35.34 -22.08 -52.39
CA GLU A 272 -36.21 -22.07 -51.23
C GLU A 272 -37.24 -23.20 -51.30
N ALA A 273 -37.47 -23.84 -50.15
CA ALA A 273 -38.53 -24.81 -49.96
C ALA A 273 -38.93 -24.86 -48.48
N ASN A 274 -40.24 -24.95 -48.20
CA ASN A 274 -40.78 -24.96 -46.83
C ASN A 274 -40.29 -23.80 -45.93
N GLY A 275 -40.00 -22.64 -46.52
CA GLY A 275 -39.46 -21.46 -45.81
C GLY A 275 -38.00 -21.59 -45.37
N GLU A 276 -37.27 -22.59 -45.89
CA GLU A 276 -35.83 -22.75 -45.75
C GLU A 276 -35.16 -22.34 -47.06
N GLN A 277 -33.97 -21.72 -46.98
CA GLN A 277 -33.17 -21.39 -48.16
C GLN A 277 -31.84 -22.13 -48.12
N ALA A 278 -31.36 -22.55 -49.28
CA ALA A 278 -30.03 -23.11 -49.45
C ALA A 278 -29.32 -22.47 -50.66
N ALA A 279 -28.01 -22.26 -50.52
CA ALA A 279 -27.19 -21.75 -51.60
C ALA A 279 -26.52 -22.91 -52.36
N VAL A 280 -26.80 -23.06 -53.65
CA VAL A 280 -26.15 -24.04 -54.53
C VAL A 280 -25.05 -23.35 -55.32
N LYS A 281 -23.79 -23.67 -55.01
CA LYS A 281 -22.61 -23.04 -55.57
C LYS A 281 -21.90 -23.99 -56.54
N VAL A 282 -21.78 -23.58 -57.80
CA VAL A 282 -20.95 -24.26 -58.80
C VAL A 282 -19.50 -23.90 -58.55
N ILE A 283 -18.69 -24.92 -58.29
CA ILE A 283 -17.27 -24.79 -58.01
C ILE A 283 -16.44 -25.78 -58.84
N ASP A 284 -15.15 -25.48 -59.00
CA ASP A 284 -14.20 -26.46 -59.52
C ASP A 284 -14.22 -27.71 -58.60
N PRO A 285 -14.25 -28.94 -59.14
CA PRO A 285 -14.24 -30.16 -58.34
C PRO A 285 -13.07 -30.27 -57.35
N LYS A 286 -12.02 -29.45 -57.46
CA LYS A 286 -10.83 -29.49 -56.60
C LYS A 286 -10.62 -28.25 -55.71
N ILE A 287 -11.66 -27.52 -55.30
CA ILE A 287 -11.49 -26.48 -54.27
C ILE A 287 -11.12 -27.12 -52.93
N LEU A 288 -10.06 -26.60 -52.31
CA LEU A 288 -9.58 -26.95 -50.99
C LEU A 288 -10.13 -25.94 -49.96
N GLU A 289 -10.76 -26.41 -48.89
CA GLU A 289 -11.16 -25.59 -47.74
C GLU A 289 -10.86 -26.33 -46.42
N PHE A 290 -10.92 -25.61 -45.30
CA PHE A 290 -10.94 -26.24 -43.99
C PHE A 290 -12.37 -26.61 -43.61
N LEU A 291 -12.59 -27.87 -43.24
CA LEU A 291 -13.91 -28.41 -42.89
C LEU A 291 -14.59 -27.54 -41.83
N ASN A 292 -15.79 -27.01 -42.12
CA ASN A 292 -16.57 -26.18 -41.20
C ASN A 292 -15.88 -24.89 -40.72
N ALA A 293 -14.93 -24.34 -41.48
CA ALA A 293 -14.24 -23.10 -41.14
C ALA A 293 -15.18 -21.91 -40.86
N ASP A 294 -16.35 -21.90 -41.48
CA ASP A 294 -17.42 -20.91 -41.29
C ASP A 294 -18.02 -20.91 -39.88
N LEU A 295 -17.92 -22.03 -39.16
CA LEU A 295 -18.48 -22.22 -37.82
C LEU A 295 -17.39 -22.31 -36.73
N MET A 296 -16.11 -22.30 -37.10
CA MET A 296 -14.99 -22.38 -36.15
C MET A 296 -14.77 -21.06 -35.40
N PRO A 297 -14.32 -21.12 -34.13
CA PRO A 297 -13.93 -19.92 -33.40
C PRO A 297 -12.69 -19.28 -34.03
N THR A 298 -12.74 -17.95 -34.21
CA THR A 298 -11.60 -17.13 -34.66
C THR A 298 -10.75 -16.60 -33.50
N LYS A 299 -11.09 -16.98 -32.26
CA LYS A 299 -10.31 -16.69 -31.06
C LYS A 299 -10.00 -17.99 -30.33
N LEU A 300 -8.73 -18.18 -29.99
CA LEU A 300 -8.27 -19.30 -29.16
C LEU A 300 -7.59 -18.78 -27.91
N PHE A 301 -7.62 -19.59 -26.85
CA PHE A 301 -7.03 -19.25 -25.56
C PHE A 301 -5.88 -20.20 -25.23
N ILE A 302 -4.77 -19.63 -24.79
CA ILE A 302 -3.61 -20.40 -24.30
C ILE A 302 -4.08 -21.37 -23.20
N GLY A 303 -3.69 -22.64 -23.30
CA GLY A 303 -3.99 -23.68 -22.31
C GLY A 303 -5.45 -24.17 -22.24
N LYS A 304 -6.40 -23.53 -22.95
CA LYS A 304 -7.85 -23.79 -22.80
C LYS A 304 -8.52 -24.44 -24.02
N GLY A 305 -7.78 -24.73 -25.09
CA GLY A 305 -8.37 -25.41 -26.25
C GLY A 305 -7.41 -25.69 -27.39
N GLN A 306 -7.67 -26.79 -28.08
CA GLN A 306 -7.08 -27.13 -29.38
C GLN A 306 -8.18 -27.07 -30.43
N LEU A 307 -7.93 -26.39 -31.55
CA LEU A 307 -8.86 -26.31 -32.67
C LEU A 307 -8.43 -27.29 -33.75
N ALA A 308 -9.27 -28.28 -34.08
CA ALA A 308 -9.00 -29.19 -35.18
C ALA A 308 -9.10 -28.43 -36.49
N LEU A 309 -8.11 -28.57 -37.36
CA LEU A 309 -8.08 -27.90 -38.65
C LEU A 309 -7.82 -28.93 -39.75
N THR A 310 -8.90 -29.35 -40.44
CA THR A 310 -8.85 -30.45 -41.41
C THR A 310 -9.08 -29.92 -42.84
N PRO A 311 -8.06 -29.96 -43.72
CA PRO A 311 -8.24 -29.63 -45.14
C PRO A 311 -9.09 -30.70 -45.85
N VAL A 312 -10.14 -30.27 -46.56
CA VAL A 312 -11.05 -31.13 -47.32
C VAL A 312 -11.27 -30.59 -48.72
N TYR A 313 -11.54 -31.49 -49.67
CA TYR A 313 -12.06 -31.09 -50.98
C TYR A 313 -13.55 -30.79 -50.85
N VAL A 314 -13.96 -29.56 -51.15
CA VAL A 314 -15.30 -29.04 -50.87
C VAL A 314 -16.41 -29.87 -51.52
N THR A 315 -16.18 -30.41 -52.71
CA THR A 315 -17.18 -31.18 -53.47
C THR A 315 -17.40 -32.60 -52.97
N THR A 316 -16.41 -33.21 -52.31
CA THR A 316 -16.47 -34.60 -51.84
C THR A 316 -16.51 -34.70 -50.32
N GLY A 317 -16.10 -33.66 -49.59
CA GLY A 317 -15.90 -33.70 -48.14
C GLY A 317 -14.69 -34.55 -47.71
N GLU A 318 -13.95 -35.15 -48.66
CA GLU A 318 -12.84 -36.05 -48.37
C GLU A 318 -11.60 -35.27 -47.89
N PRO A 319 -10.89 -35.75 -46.84
CA PRO A 319 -9.65 -35.13 -46.38
C PRO A 319 -8.58 -35.09 -47.46
N ALA A 320 -8.03 -33.90 -47.74
CA ALA A 320 -7.04 -33.71 -48.80
C ALA A 320 -5.62 -34.22 -48.45
N LYS A 321 -5.40 -34.58 -47.18
CA LYS A 321 -4.12 -35.10 -46.62
C LYS A 321 -2.91 -34.29 -47.13
N CYS A 322 -2.82 -33.04 -46.68
CA CYS A 322 -1.73 -32.12 -46.96
C CYS A 322 -1.16 -31.51 -45.68
N ALA A 323 0.02 -30.88 -45.79
CA ALA A 323 0.60 -30.15 -44.68
C ALA A 323 -0.16 -28.84 -44.44
N VAL A 324 -0.32 -28.47 -43.17
CA VAL A 324 -0.81 -27.17 -42.74
C VAL A 324 0.37 -26.43 -42.13
N VAL A 325 0.61 -25.21 -42.59
CA VAL A 325 1.73 -24.37 -42.18
C VAL A 325 1.20 -23.17 -41.40
N SER A 326 1.79 -22.89 -40.24
CA SER A 326 1.53 -21.66 -39.48
C SER A 326 2.34 -20.50 -40.06
N SER A 327 1.76 -19.31 -40.09
CA SER A 327 2.48 -18.08 -40.40
C SER A 327 3.45 -17.66 -39.28
N ASP A 328 3.21 -18.11 -38.05
CA ASP A 328 4.00 -17.78 -36.86
C ASP A 328 3.82 -18.86 -35.78
N GLU A 329 4.80 -19.76 -35.65
CA GLU A 329 4.77 -20.85 -34.68
C GLU A 329 5.03 -20.40 -33.23
N GLU A 330 5.54 -19.19 -33.00
CA GLU A 330 5.67 -18.62 -31.65
C GLU A 330 4.31 -18.20 -31.08
N ILE A 331 3.34 -17.90 -31.95
CA ILE A 331 1.95 -17.60 -31.57
C ILE A 331 1.14 -18.89 -31.46
N ALA A 332 1.16 -19.73 -32.50
CA ALA A 332 0.53 -21.04 -32.49
C ALA A 332 1.12 -21.94 -33.59
N TYR A 333 1.29 -23.22 -33.28
CA TYR A 333 1.75 -24.22 -34.25
C TYR A 333 0.66 -25.26 -34.55
N TYR A 334 0.82 -25.97 -35.66
CA TYR A 334 -0.09 -27.04 -36.05
C TYR A 334 0.56 -28.41 -35.81
N LYS A 335 -0.12 -29.28 -35.05
CA LYS A 335 0.37 -30.61 -34.71
C LYS A 335 -0.79 -31.60 -34.58
N ASP A 336 -0.60 -32.79 -35.17
CA ASP A 336 -1.52 -33.92 -35.06
C ASP A 336 -2.99 -33.61 -35.44
N GLY A 337 -3.23 -32.67 -36.35
CA GLY A 337 -4.58 -32.25 -36.76
C GLY A 337 -5.10 -30.98 -36.09
N PHE A 338 -4.34 -30.42 -35.14
CA PHE A 338 -4.82 -29.36 -34.26
C PHE A 338 -3.91 -28.15 -34.24
N ILE A 339 -4.52 -26.98 -34.06
CA ILE A 339 -3.84 -25.75 -33.70
C ILE A 339 -3.57 -25.77 -32.19
N VAL A 340 -2.33 -25.54 -31.80
CA VAL A 340 -1.88 -25.42 -30.41
C VAL A 340 -1.45 -23.98 -30.14
N PRO A 341 -2.20 -23.21 -29.33
CA PRO A 341 -1.84 -21.84 -28.99
C PRO A 341 -0.64 -21.79 -28.03
N VAL A 342 0.27 -20.86 -28.27
CA VAL A 342 1.52 -20.67 -27.51
C VAL A 342 1.57 -19.28 -26.87
N SER A 343 1.40 -18.22 -27.65
CA SER A 343 1.47 -16.83 -27.17
C SER A 343 0.40 -15.94 -27.80
N VAL A 344 0.17 -14.76 -27.22
CA VAL A 344 -0.88 -13.84 -27.68
C VAL A 344 -0.49 -13.21 -29.02
N GLY A 345 -1.38 -13.28 -30.01
CA GLY A 345 -1.12 -12.68 -31.32
C GLY A 345 -2.09 -13.14 -32.39
N LYS A 346 -1.91 -12.65 -33.61
CA LYS A 346 -2.68 -13.06 -34.79
C LYS A 346 -1.85 -14.03 -35.62
N VAL A 347 -2.46 -15.11 -36.09
CA VAL A 347 -1.79 -16.16 -36.85
C VAL A 347 -2.70 -16.65 -37.97
N THR A 348 -2.10 -17.06 -39.09
CA THR A 348 -2.81 -17.65 -40.23
C THR A 348 -2.23 -19.02 -40.55
N PHE A 349 -3.11 -20.00 -40.66
CA PHE A 349 -2.77 -21.36 -41.08
C PHE A 349 -3.11 -21.54 -42.55
N THR A 350 -2.18 -22.08 -43.32
CA THR A 350 -2.34 -22.29 -44.76
C THR A 350 -2.11 -23.74 -45.12
N ALA A 351 -2.98 -24.29 -45.98
CA ALA A 351 -2.83 -25.62 -46.54
C ALA A 351 -2.81 -25.54 -48.06
N GLU A 352 -1.92 -26.31 -48.69
CA GLU A 352 -1.79 -26.37 -50.15
C GLU A 352 -1.79 -27.83 -50.63
N LYS A 353 -2.58 -28.10 -51.67
CA LYS A 353 -2.60 -29.40 -52.35
C LYS A 353 -3.02 -29.22 -53.81
N ASP A 354 -2.31 -29.87 -54.73
CA ASP A 354 -2.61 -29.88 -56.17
C ASP A 354 -2.75 -28.47 -56.81
N GLY A 355 -2.03 -27.47 -56.29
CA GLY A 355 -2.09 -26.08 -56.75
C GLY A 355 -3.27 -25.27 -56.19
N TYR A 356 -4.06 -25.85 -55.29
CA TYR A 356 -5.13 -25.17 -54.55
C TYR A 356 -4.67 -24.85 -53.13
N THR A 357 -5.00 -23.64 -52.67
CA THR A 357 -4.59 -23.12 -51.37
C THR A 357 -5.82 -22.69 -50.58
N THR A 358 -5.78 -22.89 -49.28
CA THR A 358 -6.77 -22.36 -48.33
C THR A 358 -6.08 -21.82 -47.10
N SER A 359 -6.72 -20.86 -46.43
CA SER A 359 -6.18 -20.20 -45.25
C SER A 359 -7.26 -20.00 -44.18
N PHE A 360 -6.86 -20.11 -42.92
CA PHE A 360 -7.69 -19.83 -41.75
C PHE A 360 -6.91 -18.93 -40.79
N SER A 361 -7.44 -17.74 -40.51
CA SER A 361 -6.81 -16.78 -39.60
C SER A 361 -7.57 -16.73 -38.27
N LEU A 362 -6.82 -16.68 -37.17
CA LEU A 362 -7.37 -16.56 -35.83
C LEU A 362 -6.48 -15.69 -34.95
N GLU A 363 -7.00 -15.34 -33.78
CA GLU A 363 -6.28 -14.60 -32.76
C GLU A 363 -6.15 -15.43 -31.47
N VAL A 364 -4.91 -15.63 -31.02
CA VAL A 364 -4.61 -16.27 -29.74
C VAL A 364 -4.65 -15.21 -28.63
N LYS A 365 -5.39 -15.50 -27.58
CA LYS A 365 -5.63 -14.65 -26.41
C LYS A 365 -5.26 -15.37 -25.12
N ARG A 366 -5.17 -14.60 -24.05
CA ARG A 366 -4.96 -15.10 -22.68
C ARG A 366 -6.23 -14.91 -21.88
N ALA A 367 -6.76 -16.00 -21.35
CA ALA A 367 -7.90 -15.94 -20.45
C ALA A 367 -7.41 -15.69 -19.03
N VAL A 368 -8.13 -14.87 -18.26
CA VAL A 368 -7.77 -14.51 -16.89
C VAL A 368 -8.87 -15.01 -15.96
N SER A 369 -8.56 -15.85 -14.97
CA SER A 369 -9.50 -16.24 -13.91
C SER A 369 -9.33 -15.45 -12.62
N TYR A 370 -8.09 -15.03 -12.31
CA TYR A 370 -7.77 -14.10 -11.23
C TYR A 370 -6.47 -13.37 -11.52
N PHE A 371 -6.21 -12.34 -10.72
CA PHE A 371 -4.89 -11.73 -10.62
C PHE A 371 -4.74 -10.96 -9.31
N PHE A 372 -3.48 -10.83 -8.90
CA PHE A 372 -3.05 -9.94 -7.83
C PHE A 372 -2.15 -8.86 -8.41
N LEU A 373 -2.33 -7.62 -7.97
CA LEU A 373 -1.39 -6.55 -8.23
C LEU A 373 -0.21 -6.66 -7.26
N SER A 374 0.96 -6.23 -7.69
CA SER A 374 2.12 -6.08 -6.79
C SER A 374 1.88 -5.09 -5.66
N ASP A 375 1.02 -4.11 -5.89
CA ASP A 375 0.75 -2.98 -5.00
C ASP A 375 -0.69 -3.06 -4.46
N SER A 376 -0.90 -2.57 -3.24
CA SER A 376 -2.23 -2.54 -2.59
C SER A 376 -2.45 -1.27 -1.77
N GLU A 377 -3.70 -0.85 -1.55
CA GLU A 377 -3.97 0.33 -0.72
C GLU A 377 -3.48 0.12 0.72
N LEU A 378 -3.56 -1.12 1.21
CA LEU A 378 -3.06 -1.46 2.54
C LEU A 378 -1.53 -1.38 2.65
N SER A 379 -0.78 -1.60 1.57
CA SER A 379 0.67 -1.34 1.58
C SER A 379 0.99 0.16 1.66
N ASP A 380 0.04 1.04 1.33
CA ASP A 380 0.19 2.49 1.43
C ASP A 380 -0.35 3.09 2.73
N LYS A 381 -1.04 2.29 3.57
CA LYS A 381 -1.51 2.75 4.87
C LYS A 381 -0.39 2.69 5.91
N GLN A 382 0.65 3.49 5.73
CA GLN A 382 1.86 3.45 6.55
C GLN A 382 1.89 4.54 7.62
N GLY A 383 2.57 4.25 8.74
CA GLY A 383 2.81 5.17 9.86
C GLY A 383 1.54 5.65 10.58
N ILE A 384 1.64 6.70 11.40
CA ILE A 384 0.49 7.24 12.15
C ILE A 384 -0.55 7.80 11.19
N LYS A 385 -0.13 8.45 10.08
CA LYS A 385 -1.06 9.04 9.12
C LYS A 385 -1.83 8.00 8.30
N GLN A 386 -1.38 6.75 8.29
CA GLN A 386 -1.94 5.66 7.50
C GLN A 386 -2.09 6.05 6.00
N THR A 387 -1.08 6.72 5.46
CA THR A 387 -1.07 7.24 4.08
C THR A 387 0.35 7.31 3.53
N THR A 388 0.50 6.92 2.26
CA THR A 388 1.69 7.14 1.42
C THR A 388 1.35 8.18 0.36
N VAL A 389 2.18 9.22 0.28
CA VAL A 389 2.13 10.27 -0.74
C VAL A 389 3.32 10.06 -1.66
N TYR A 390 3.09 9.85 -2.95
CA TYR A 390 4.13 9.71 -3.96
C TYR A 390 4.54 11.08 -4.51
N GLY A 391 5.83 11.25 -4.78
CA GLY A 391 6.36 12.34 -5.59
C GLY A 391 6.31 12.02 -7.09
N ASN A 392 6.27 13.06 -7.92
CA ASN A 392 6.31 12.93 -9.38
C ASN A 392 7.74 12.98 -9.97
N LYS A 393 8.77 13.10 -9.13
CA LYS A 393 10.19 13.02 -9.51
C LYS A 393 10.89 11.89 -8.77
N SER A 394 11.93 11.31 -9.34
CA SER A 394 12.73 10.24 -8.72
C SER A 394 14.15 10.25 -9.26
N PHE A 395 15.03 9.44 -8.68
CA PHE A 395 16.38 9.22 -9.19
C PHE A 395 16.42 8.10 -10.22
N THR A 396 17.25 8.27 -11.25
CA THR A 396 17.49 7.26 -12.30
C THR A 396 18.18 6.01 -11.75
N ASP A 397 19.24 6.21 -10.95
CA ASP A 397 19.90 5.15 -10.16
C ASP A 397 19.65 5.42 -8.68
N LYS A 398 18.81 4.59 -8.05
CA LYS A 398 18.41 4.73 -6.64
C LYS A 398 19.48 4.27 -5.65
N SER A 399 20.59 3.71 -6.15
CA SER A 399 21.68 3.14 -5.36
C SER A 399 23.01 3.89 -5.51
N ALA A 400 23.00 5.03 -6.20
CA ALA A 400 24.20 5.81 -6.44
C ALA A 400 24.81 6.33 -5.13
N GLY A 401 26.15 6.38 -5.08
CA GLY A 401 26.88 6.88 -3.91
C GLY A 401 26.83 8.41 -3.74
N SER A 402 26.42 9.14 -4.78
CA SER A 402 26.22 10.59 -4.79
C SER A 402 25.24 11.00 -5.90
N TYR A 403 24.69 12.21 -5.78
CA TYR A 403 23.64 12.72 -6.66
C TYR A 403 23.90 14.17 -7.11
N SER A 404 23.34 14.53 -8.26
CA SER A 404 23.33 15.88 -8.84
C SER A 404 21.96 16.19 -9.45
N ALA A 405 21.77 17.40 -9.97
CA ALA A 405 20.51 17.78 -10.60
C ALA A 405 20.17 16.89 -11.82
N GLU A 406 21.20 16.42 -12.54
CA GLU A 406 21.04 15.51 -13.69
C GLU A 406 20.64 14.08 -13.27
N SER A 407 20.75 13.75 -11.98
CA SER A 407 20.34 12.44 -11.46
C SER A 407 18.82 12.32 -11.27
N VAL A 408 18.09 13.45 -11.24
CA VAL A 408 16.64 13.51 -11.02
C VAL A 408 15.90 13.46 -12.35
N THR A 409 14.87 12.64 -12.43
CA THR A 409 14.02 12.45 -13.61
C THR A 409 12.54 12.40 -13.21
N GLU A 410 11.65 12.49 -14.20
CA GLU A 410 10.22 12.25 -14.00
C GLU A 410 10.01 10.82 -13.49
N PHE A 411 9.20 10.69 -12.45
CA PHE A 411 8.86 9.40 -11.91
C PHE A 411 7.68 8.81 -12.66
N THR A 412 7.87 7.59 -13.18
CA THR A 412 6.79 6.74 -13.65
C THR A 412 6.60 5.58 -12.68
N ARG A 413 5.37 5.12 -12.55
CA ARG A 413 5.03 3.99 -11.69
C ARG A 413 4.57 2.83 -12.55
N ARG A 414 5.20 1.66 -12.40
CA ARG A 414 4.79 0.45 -13.10
C ARG A 414 3.95 -0.45 -12.19
N PHE A 415 2.72 -0.69 -12.59
CA PHE A 415 1.86 -1.70 -11.97
C PHE A 415 2.11 -3.04 -12.64
N THR A 416 2.43 -4.06 -11.84
CA THR A 416 2.68 -5.42 -12.32
C THR A 416 1.71 -6.41 -11.72
N ILE A 417 1.62 -7.57 -12.36
CA ILE A 417 0.85 -8.72 -11.85
C ILE A 417 1.81 -9.56 -11.01
N SER A 418 1.52 -9.69 -9.72
CA SER A 418 2.34 -10.48 -8.80
C SER A 418 2.03 -11.97 -8.89
N SER A 419 0.78 -12.33 -9.17
CA SER A 419 0.35 -13.70 -9.41
C SER A 419 -0.94 -13.74 -10.24
N PRO A 420 -1.10 -14.70 -11.16
CA PRO A 420 -0.09 -15.68 -11.55
C PRO A 420 0.98 -15.10 -12.48
N THR A 421 2.16 -15.74 -12.52
CA THR A 421 3.38 -15.20 -13.17
C THR A 421 3.35 -15.21 -14.70
N ASP A 422 2.39 -15.91 -15.30
CA ASP A 422 2.20 -16.02 -16.74
C ASP A 422 1.29 -14.92 -17.32
N LEU A 423 0.69 -14.09 -16.45
CA LEU A 423 -0.02 -12.87 -16.85
C LEU A 423 0.93 -11.69 -16.95
N SER A 424 0.60 -10.77 -17.84
CA SER A 424 1.31 -9.52 -18.04
C SER A 424 0.34 -8.33 -17.92
N PRO A 425 0.83 -7.11 -17.65
CA PRO A 425 0.00 -5.91 -17.70
C PRO A 425 -0.77 -5.74 -19.03
N SER A 426 -0.25 -6.28 -20.14
CA SER A 426 -0.89 -6.22 -21.45
C SER A 426 -2.20 -7.02 -21.55
N ASP A 427 -2.45 -7.95 -20.62
CA ASP A 427 -3.69 -8.73 -20.56
C ASP A 427 -4.86 -7.94 -19.94
N PHE A 428 -4.60 -6.69 -19.52
CA PHE A 428 -5.55 -5.83 -18.80
C PHE A 428 -5.79 -4.51 -19.54
N ARG A 429 -6.97 -3.93 -19.30
CA ARG A 429 -7.26 -2.52 -19.57
C ARG A 429 -6.96 -1.72 -18.30
N TRP A 430 -6.22 -0.63 -18.45
CA TRP A 430 -5.79 0.24 -17.37
C TRP A 430 -6.46 1.60 -17.51
N GLU A 431 -7.08 2.06 -16.43
CA GLU A 431 -7.82 3.33 -16.38
C GLU A 431 -7.44 4.11 -15.12
N SER A 432 -7.43 5.44 -15.22
CA SER A 432 -7.21 6.37 -14.09
C SER A 432 -8.42 7.28 -13.97
N ASP A 433 -8.87 7.57 -12.75
CA ASP A 433 -9.94 8.55 -12.48
C ASP A 433 -9.47 10.01 -12.64
N ARG A 434 -8.16 10.23 -12.72
CA ARG A 434 -7.49 11.54 -12.85
C ARG A 434 -6.46 11.53 -13.99
N PRO A 435 -6.89 11.35 -15.26
CA PRO A 435 -5.98 11.29 -16.40
C PRO A 435 -5.25 12.61 -16.69
N ASP A 436 -5.66 13.72 -16.06
CA ASP A 436 -5.01 15.03 -16.14
C ASP A 436 -3.66 15.08 -15.39
N ILE A 437 -3.52 14.30 -14.31
CA ILE A 437 -2.31 14.26 -13.49
C ILE A 437 -1.64 12.89 -13.40
N ALA A 438 -2.35 11.82 -13.77
CA ALA A 438 -1.86 10.45 -13.76
C ALA A 438 -2.46 9.65 -14.93
N ARG A 439 -1.68 9.42 -15.99
CA ARG A 439 -2.14 8.81 -17.26
C ARG A 439 -1.34 7.55 -17.59
N PHE A 440 -2.02 6.47 -17.96
CA PHE A 440 -1.35 5.27 -18.43
C PHE A 440 -0.73 5.49 -19.81
N ASP A 441 0.42 4.86 -20.04
CA ASP A 441 1.07 4.83 -21.34
C ASP A 441 0.24 4.05 -22.36
N ASP A 442 0.05 4.61 -23.56
CA ASP A 442 -0.75 3.98 -24.61
C ASP A 442 -0.04 2.78 -25.25
N ASN A 443 1.29 2.69 -25.11
CA ASN A 443 2.14 1.66 -25.73
C ASN A 443 2.82 0.72 -24.72
N ASP A 444 2.92 1.09 -23.43
CA ASP A 444 3.49 0.25 -22.36
C ASP A 444 2.44 -0.01 -21.26
N ALA A 445 1.75 -1.13 -21.37
CA ALA A 445 0.65 -1.46 -20.46
C ALA A 445 1.11 -1.51 -18.98
N GLY A 446 0.32 -0.89 -18.10
CA GLY A 446 0.60 -0.82 -16.67
C GLY A 446 1.62 0.24 -16.26
N LEU A 447 2.25 0.95 -17.21
CA LEU A 447 3.11 2.09 -16.91
C LEU A 447 2.27 3.36 -16.75
N LEU A 448 2.36 4.01 -15.59
CA LEU A 448 1.64 5.23 -15.25
C LEU A 448 2.61 6.43 -15.22
N HIS A 449 2.29 7.46 -15.98
CA HIS A 449 3.00 8.73 -16.04
C HIS A 449 2.31 9.78 -15.18
N TYR A 450 3.08 10.70 -14.61
CA TYR A 450 2.58 11.81 -13.80
C TYR A 450 2.78 13.15 -14.51
N ALA A 451 1.92 14.12 -14.22
CA ALA A 451 2.12 15.49 -14.67
C ALA A 451 3.30 16.16 -13.95
N GLU A 452 3.99 17.07 -14.64
CA GLU A 452 5.11 17.84 -14.07
C GLU A 452 4.70 18.71 -12.87
N ASN A 453 3.52 19.33 -12.95
CA ASN A 453 3.03 20.27 -11.95
C ASN A 453 1.78 19.70 -11.26
N ILE A 454 1.90 19.40 -9.97
CA ILE A 454 0.82 18.83 -9.17
C ILE A 454 0.69 19.67 -7.90
N SER A 455 -0.39 20.44 -7.84
CA SER A 455 -0.64 21.36 -6.72
C SER A 455 -1.18 20.61 -5.50
N GLY A 456 -0.39 20.62 -4.43
CA GLY A 456 -0.72 19.93 -3.19
C GLY A 456 -0.87 18.42 -3.35
N VAL A 457 -1.36 17.77 -2.30
CA VAL A 457 -1.58 16.32 -2.28
C VAL A 457 -2.91 15.99 -2.95
N GLN A 458 -2.87 15.20 -4.02
CA GLN A 458 -4.02 14.76 -4.81
C GLN A 458 -4.24 13.24 -4.64
N LYS A 459 -5.50 12.79 -4.55
CA LYS A 459 -5.84 11.35 -4.57
C LYS A 459 -6.12 10.90 -6.00
N VAL A 460 -5.59 9.75 -6.39
CA VAL A 460 -5.78 9.09 -7.69
C VAL A 460 -6.22 7.65 -7.47
N THR A 461 -7.16 7.17 -8.28
CA THR A 461 -7.61 5.77 -8.32
C THR A 461 -7.38 5.18 -9.70
N ILE A 462 -6.66 4.06 -9.75
CA ILE A 462 -6.49 3.27 -10.97
C ILE A 462 -7.33 2.01 -10.94
N THR A 463 -7.75 1.55 -12.12
CA THR A 463 -8.50 0.31 -12.31
C THR A 463 -7.80 -0.56 -13.36
N ALA A 464 -7.49 -1.80 -12.99
CA ALA A 464 -7.07 -2.85 -13.90
C ALA A 464 -8.24 -3.81 -14.15
N THR A 465 -8.66 -3.98 -15.40
CA THR A 465 -9.76 -4.90 -15.77
C THR A 465 -9.26 -5.93 -16.79
N ALA A 466 -9.48 -7.21 -16.53
CA ALA A 466 -9.11 -8.29 -17.45
C ALA A 466 -9.75 -8.07 -18.84
N LYS A 467 -8.95 -8.18 -19.91
CA LYS A 467 -9.48 -8.07 -21.29
C LYS A 467 -10.35 -9.27 -21.68
N TYR A 468 -10.02 -10.46 -21.16
CA TYR A 468 -10.71 -11.71 -21.45
C TYR A 468 -10.89 -12.53 -20.15
N PRO A 469 -11.93 -12.25 -19.35
CA PRO A 469 -12.23 -13.06 -18.17
C PRO A 469 -12.64 -14.49 -18.57
N VAL A 470 -12.21 -15.50 -17.81
CA VAL A 470 -12.66 -16.89 -17.98
C VAL A 470 -14.16 -17.01 -17.73
N TYR A 471 -14.63 -16.34 -16.69
CA TYR A 471 -16.02 -16.38 -16.24
C TYR A 471 -16.81 -15.24 -16.91
N GLU A 472 -17.63 -15.57 -17.91
CA GLU A 472 -18.29 -14.59 -18.81
C GLU A 472 -19.12 -13.51 -18.09
N ASN A 473 -19.70 -13.85 -16.92
CA ASN A 473 -20.56 -12.94 -16.14
C ASN A 473 -19.83 -12.26 -14.98
N VAL A 474 -18.52 -12.48 -14.81
CA VAL A 474 -17.74 -11.95 -13.69
C VAL A 474 -16.76 -10.91 -14.20
N LYS A 475 -16.86 -9.68 -13.68
CA LYS A 475 -15.87 -8.64 -13.95
C LYS A 475 -14.62 -8.89 -13.10
N ILE A 476 -13.60 -9.49 -13.70
CA ILE A 476 -12.30 -9.68 -13.06
C ILE A 476 -11.52 -8.36 -13.13
N GLN A 477 -11.58 -7.60 -12.04
CA GLN A 477 -10.92 -6.29 -11.93
C GLN A 477 -10.32 -6.06 -10.54
N ARG A 478 -9.39 -5.10 -10.46
CA ARG A 478 -8.83 -4.58 -9.22
C ARG A 478 -8.76 -3.06 -9.31
N LYS A 479 -9.06 -2.39 -8.20
CA LYS A 479 -8.91 -0.95 -8.04
C LYS A 479 -7.88 -0.65 -6.97
N TYR A 480 -7.19 0.46 -7.13
CA TYR A 480 -6.18 0.91 -6.19
C TYR A 480 -6.12 2.42 -6.14
N SER A 481 -6.22 2.99 -4.93
CA SER A 481 -6.12 4.44 -4.70
C SER A 481 -4.84 4.79 -3.97
N PHE A 482 -4.19 5.88 -4.37
CA PHE A 482 -2.98 6.42 -3.74
C PHE A 482 -2.96 7.96 -3.82
N TYR A 483 -2.00 8.58 -3.12
CA TYR A 483 -1.83 10.04 -3.11
C TYR A 483 -0.58 10.47 -3.85
N LEU A 484 -0.62 11.62 -4.52
CA LEU A 484 0.44 12.14 -5.38
C LEU A 484 0.61 13.65 -5.16
N THR A 485 1.85 14.15 -5.22
CA THR A 485 2.19 15.58 -5.11
C THR A 485 3.46 15.88 -5.91
N GLU A 486 3.77 17.16 -6.12
CA GLU A 486 5.11 17.55 -6.58
C GLU A 486 6.15 17.37 -5.46
N ALA A 487 7.00 16.34 -5.60
CA ALA A 487 8.07 15.98 -4.66
C ALA A 487 9.07 15.01 -5.32
N VAL A 488 10.25 14.88 -4.72
CA VAL A 488 11.28 13.92 -5.12
C VAL A 488 11.17 12.66 -4.25
N ASN A 489 11.02 11.50 -4.90
CA ASN A 489 11.02 10.20 -4.25
C ASN A 489 12.43 9.80 -3.81
N THR A 490 12.60 9.50 -2.52
CA THR A 490 13.87 9.05 -1.92
C THR A 490 13.74 7.62 -1.37
N TYR A 491 14.83 6.86 -1.38
CA TYR A 491 14.86 5.43 -1.09
C TYR A 491 15.94 5.06 -0.06
N GLY A 492 16.85 5.98 0.28
CA GLY A 492 17.90 5.72 1.27
C GLY A 492 18.52 7.00 1.84
N GLN A 493 19.72 6.87 2.40
CA GLN A 493 20.40 8.01 3.02
C GLN A 493 20.86 9.06 1.99
N LYS A 494 21.53 8.62 0.92
CA LYS A 494 22.29 9.52 0.04
C LYS A 494 21.41 10.40 -0.83
N ASP A 495 20.30 9.86 -1.32
CA ASP A 495 19.32 10.63 -2.07
C ASP A 495 18.53 11.56 -1.15
N PHE A 496 18.12 11.11 0.04
CA PHE A 496 17.53 11.98 1.06
C PHE A 496 18.45 13.15 1.41
N GLU A 497 19.73 12.89 1.69
CA GLU A 497 20.74 13.90 2.00
C GLU A 497 20.88 14.91 0.87
N TYR A 498 20.93 14.46 -0.38
CA TYR A 498 20.97 15.34 -1.54
C TYR A 498 19.73 16.23 -1.62
N VAL A 499 18.53 15.67 -1.48
CA VAL A 499 17.30 16.48 -1.58
C VAL A 499 17.19 17.48 -0.44
N ALA A 500 17.45 17.06 0.80
CA ALA A 500 17.39 17.94 1.95
C ALA A 500 18.42 19.07 1.84
N ASN A 501 19.70 18.75 1.59
CA ASN A 501 20.78 19.72 1.73
C ASN A 501 21.14 20.48 0.46
N VAL A 502 20.90 19.90 -0.72
CA VAL A 502 21.39 20.44 -2.00
C VAL A 502 20.25 21.01 -2.85
N SER A 503 19.29 20.18 -3.28
CA SER A 503 18.19 20.65 -4.16
C SER A 503 17.07 21.35 -3.40
N ARG A 504 16.88 21.02 -2.11
CA ARG A 504 15.90 21.64 -1.20
C ARG A 504 14.46 21.58 -1.74
N GLU A 505 14.15 20.49 -2.44
CA GLU A 505 12.81 20.18 -2.92
C GLU A 505 11.98 19.47 -1.85
N ALA A 506 10.67 19.31 -2.08
CA ALA A 506 9.85 18.49 -1.21
C ALA A 506 10.24 17.01 -1.35
N ILE A 507 10.20 16.26 -0.25
CA ILE A 507 10.66 14.87 -0.18
C ILE A 507 9.47 13.94 0.00
N SER A 508 9.45 12.85 -0.77
CA SER A 508 8.56 11.70 -0.58
C SER A 508 9.40 10.47 -0.27
N MET A 509 9.33 9.95 0.95
CA MET A 509 10.16 8.81 1.35
C MET A 509 9.52 7.48 0.92
N HIS A 510 10.32 6.58 0.37
CA HIS A 510 9.98 5.20 0.00
C HIS A 510 11.00 4.17 0.52
N GLY A 511 11.93 4.63 1.35
CA GLY A 511 12.91 3.84 2.06
C GLY A 511 13.48 4.63 3.23
N ASP A 512 14.11 3.93 4.17
CA ASP A 512 14.65 4.56 5.37
C ASP A 512 15.99 5.25 5.07
N ALA A 513 16.11 6.51 5.50
CA ALA A 513 17.33 7.29 5.40
C ALA A 513 18.18 7.06 6.66
N ILE A 514 19.01 6.01 6.64
CA ILE A 514 19.81 5.58 7.78
C ILE A 514 21.29 5.91 7.58
N VAL A 515 21.88 6.67 8.49
CA VAL A 515 23.33 6.85 8.60
C VAL A 515 23.88 5.74 9.50
N GLU A 516 24.53 4.74 8.91
CA GLU A 516 25.12 3.59 9.63
C GLU A 516 26.50 3.89 10.24
N GLU A 517 26.89 3.18 11.29
CA GLU A 517 28.23 3.29 11.91
C GLU A 517 29.37 3.20 10.88
N GLY A 518 30.30 4.16 10.92
CA GLY A 518 31.43 4.23 9.99
C GLY A 518 31.12 4.92 8.65
N GLN A 519 29.89 5.39 8.44
CA GLN A 519 29.49 6.20 7.27
C GLN A 519 29.49 7.72 7.56
N GLU A 520 30.08 8.14 8.68
CA GLU A 520 30.22 9.56 9.02
C GLU A 520 31.06 10.35 7.99
N ASN A 521 30.42 11.30 7.30
CA ASN A 521 31.08 12.23 6.36
C ASN A 521 31.76 13.42 7.09
N GLY A 522 32.40 13.17 8.24
CA GLY A 522 32.93 14.23 9.11
C GLY A 522 31.86 14.87 10.02
N ARG A 523 32.18 16.04 10.61
CA ARG A 523 31.48 16.62 11.79
C ARG A 523 30.01 17.04 11.63
N TRP A 524 29.33 16.85 10.49
CA TRP A 524 28.00 17.43 10.27
C TRP A 524 27.12 16.61 9.30
N THR A 525 26.46 15.55 9.78
CA THR A 525 25.40 14.82 9.04
C THR A 525 24.02 15.42 9.30
N ASN A 526 23.92 16.74 9.27
CA ASN A 526 22.68 17.48 9.52
C ASN A 526 21.87 17.59 8.22
N TYR A 527 20.55 17.50 8.32
CA TYR A 527 19.62 17.71 7.21
C TYR A 527 18.89 19.04 7.35
N TYR A 528 19.10 19.95 6.40
CA TYR A 528 18.57 21.31 6.38
C TYR A 528 17.34 21.40 5.47
N VAL A 529 16.18 21.17 6.06
CA VAL A 529 14.91 21.00 5.33
C VAL A 529 14.24 22.35 5.08
N ALA A 530 13.96 22.64 3.80
CA ALA A 530 13.34 23.89 3.35
C ALA A 530 11.93 23.73 2.74
N LYS A 531 11.48 22.48 2.51
CA LYS A 531 10.18 22.13 1.94
C LYS A 531 9.63 20.86 2.61
N ASN A 532 8.36 20.55 2.34
CA ASN A 532 7.64 19.47 2.99
C ASN A 532 8.36 18.10 2.90
N ILE A 533 8.26 17.33 3.97
CA ILE A 533 8.64 15.92 4.01
C ILE A 533 7.37 15.08 4.19
N TYR A 534 7.09 14.24 3.19
CA TYR A 534 6.13 13.16 3.27
C TYR A 534 6.89 11.89 3.64
N GLY A 535 6.95 11.59 4.94
CA GLY A 535 7.72 10.48 5.48
C GLY A 535 7.14 9.10 5.16
N ASN A 536 5.85 9.00 4.82
CA ASN A 536 5.19 7.76 4.41
C ASN A 536 5.42 6.56 5.35
N GLY A 537 5.60 6.82 6.66
CA GLY A 537 5.87 5.81 7.68
C GLY A 537 7.32 5.28 7.69
N HIS A 538 8.22 5.87 6.92
CA HIS A 538 9.66 5.57 6.91
C HIS A 538 10.42 6.32 8.00
N MET A 539 11.67 5.93 8.15
CA MET A 539 12.55 6.42 9.21
C MET A 539 13.71 7.25 8.66
N ILE A 540 14.01 8.35 9.35
CA ILE A 540 15.28 9.08 9.23
C ILE A 540 16.07 8.74 10.49
N ALA A 541 17.21 8.08 10.32
CA ALA A 541 18.01 7.60 11.44
C ALA A 541 19.49 7.94 11.34
N ASN A 542 20.11 8.15 12.49
CA ASN A 542 21.56 8.26 12.60
C ASN A 542 22.07 7.33 13.70
N TYR A 543 22.80 6.29 13.30
CA TYR A 543 23.44 5.32 14.19
C TYR A 543 24.95 5.53 14.29
N ALA A 544 25.53 6.41 13.48
CA ALA A 544 26.97 6.54 13.23
C ALA A 544 27.74 7.45 14.20
N TYR A 545 27.29 7.53 15.44
CA TYR A 545 27.52 8.72 16.23
C TYR A 545 28.70 8.65 17.23
N THR A 546 29.38 9.79 17.50
CA THR A 546 30.46 9.95 18.50
C THR A 546 30.17 11.01 19.58
N TYR A 547 30.64 10.81 20.82
CA TYR A 547 30.31 11.58 22.05
C TYR A 547 30.35 13.13 21.99
N ASP A 548 31.05 13.72 21.01
CA ASP A 548 31.23 15.18 20.88
C ASP A 548 29.98 15.91 20.36
N ASP A 549 29.08 15.22 19.67
CA ASP A 549 27.98 15.83 18.90
C ASP A 549 26.66 15.97 19.71
N ARG A 550 26.73 15.99 21.05
CA ARG A 550 25.58 15.65 21.93
C ARG A 550 24.40 16.61 21.80
N ASN A 551 24.62 17.81 21.26
CA ASN A 551 23.62 18.86 21.12
C ASN A 551 23.43 19.33 19.67
N ASN A 552 23.95 18.59 18.68
CA ASN A 552 23.79 18.94 17.26
C ASN A 552 22.37 18.64 16.78
N ASP A 553 21.90 19.48 15.84
CA ASP A 553 20.60 19.31 15.19
C ASP A 553 20.72 18.25 14.10
N PHE A 554 19.95 17.16 14.16
CA PHE A 554 19.97 16.14 13.11
C PHE A 554 19.08 16.55 11.93
N VAL A 555 17.77 16.68 12.15
CA VAL A 555 16.85 17.27 11.16
C VAL A 555 16.55 18.70 11.58
N LYS A 556 16.89 19.68 10.74
CA LYS A 556 16.69 21.11 11.02
C LYS A 556 15.75 21.72 10.00
N ILE A 557 14.65 22.31 10.46
CA ILE A 557 13.65 22.99 9.65
C ILE A 557 13.97 24.48 9.61
N ILE A 558 14.24 25.00 8.42
CA ILE A 558 14.90 26.30 8.25
C ILE A 558 14.13 27.28 7.35
N ALA A 559 12.87 26.99 7.02
CA ALA A 559 12.03 27.80 6.14
C ALA A 559 10.58 27.91 6.65
N ASN A 560 9.82 28.85 6.10
CA ASN A 560 8.38 28.97 6.35
C ASN A 560 7.58 27.88 5.65
N ASP A 561 6.37 27.62 6.14
CA ASP A 561 5.38 26.76 5.48
C ASP A 561 5.88 25.32 5.20
N VAL A 562 6.73 24.80 6.09
CA VAL A 562 7.28 23.44 6.00
C VAL A 562 6.52 22.49 6.92
N THR A 563 5.92 21.47 6.32
CA THR A 563 5.32 20.34 7.05
C THR A 563 6.20 19.10 6.96
N VAL A 564 6.58 18.57 8.12
CA VAL A 564 7.18 17.22 8.26
C VAL A 564 6.08 16.28 8.74
N SER A 565 5.72 15.31 7.91
CA SER A 565 4.56 14.45 8.11
C SER A 565 4.93 12.98 8.08
N ASN A 566 4.33 12.19 8.97
CA ASN A 566 4.33 10.73 8.91
C ASN A 566 5.74 10.09 8.85
N VAL A 567 6.67 10.58 9.67
CA VAL A 567 8.07 10.10 9.70
C VAL A 567 8.47 9.63 11.10
N THR A 568 9.36 8.65 11.17
CA THR A 568 10.07 8.33 12.43
C THR A 568 11.45 8.96 12.40
N VAL A 569 11.82 9.74 13.43
CA VAL A 569 13.18 10.27 13.58
C VAL A 569 13.87 9.59 14.76
N ARG A 570 15.02 8.95 14.51
CA ARG A 570 15.69 8.08 15.48
C ARG A 570 17.21 8.32 15.52
N LEU A 571 17.80 8.35 16.71
CA LEU A 571 19.24 8.64 16.88
C LEU A 571 20.07 7.49 17.48
N ARG A 572 19.48 6.30 17.64
CA ARG A 572 20.20 5.03 17.86
C ARG A 572 19.32 3.83 17.59
N THR A 573 19.94 2.67 17.45
CA THR A 573 19.23 1.38 17.41
C THR A 573 18.44 1.11 18.70
N PRO A 574 17.25 0.48 18.62
CA PRO A 574 16.43 0.19 19.80
C PRO A 574 17.16 -0.66 20.84
N VAL A 575 17.00 -0.29 22.12
CA VAL A 575 17.59 -0.98 23.29
C VAL A 575 16.55 -1.08 24.40
N GLU A 576 16.60 -2.14 25.21
CA GLU A 576 15.67 -2.30 26.34
C GLU A 576 15.98 -1.32 27.49
N VAL A 577 17.26 -1.02 27.74
CA VAL A 577 17.71 -0.11 28.79
C VAL A 577 18.23 1.18 28.18
N PHE A 578 17.50 2.26 28.40
CA PHE A 578 17.73 3.56 27.79
C PHE A 578 18.16 4.59 28.85
N HIS A 579 19.22 5.38 28.61
CA HIS A 579 19.67 6.39 29.58
C HIS A 579 20.49 7.49 28.91
N ASP A 580 20.66 8.62 29.58
CA ASP A 580 21.32 9.79 28.97
C ASP A 580 22.75 9.53 28.44
N LYS A 581 23.54 8.70 29.12
CA LYS A 581 24.90 8.33 28.68
C LYS A 581 24.93 7.51 27.39
N ASN A 582 23.82 6.91 26.97
CA ASN A 582 23.72 6.17 25.71
C ASN A 582 22.77 6.91 24.72
N THR A 583 22.68 8.23 24.79
CA THR A 583 21.81 9.02 23.90
C THR A 583 22.46 10.28 23.41
N PHE A 584 22.01 10.74 22.24
CA PHE A 584 22.74 11.68 21.43
C PHE A 584 21.79 12.63 20.68
N GLY A 585 22.28 13.83 20.34
CA GLY A 585 21.68 14.78 19.40
C GLY A 585 20.30 15.34 19.74
N LYS A 586 19.87 16.30 18.93
CA LYS A 586 18.48 16.75 18.85
C LYS A 586 17.86 16.14 17.59
N ALA A 587 16.81 15.36 17.74
CA ALA A 587 16.24 14.61 16.61
C ALA A 587 15.66 15.55 15.55
N ILE A 588 14.79 16.48 15.95
CA ILE A 588 14.25 17.50 15.06
C ILE A 588 14.29 18.89 15.70
N SER A 589 14.67 19.89 14.92
CA SER A 589 14.82 21.27 15.38
C SER A 589 14.11 22.23 14.44
N PHE A 590 13.13 22.94 14.97
CA PHE A 590 12.42 24.01 14.28
C PHE A 590 13.13 25.33 14.59
N SER A 591 13.63 25.97 13.55
CA SER A 591 14.40 27.21 13.68
C SER A 591 13.80 28.32 12.84
N GLU A 592 14.28 29.53 13.10
CA GLU A 592 14.12 30.72 12.29
C GLU A 592 14.32 30.48 10.80
N ASN A 593 13.78 31.40 10.01
CA ASN A 593 13.91 31.34 8.57
C ASN A 593 15.35 31.74 8.19
N GLU A 594 16.13 30.76 7.71
CA GLU A 594 17.51 30.97 7.27
C GLU A 594 17.59 31.35 5.78
N PHE A 595 16.45 31.40 5.08
CA PHE A 595 16.35 31.82 3.68
C PHE A 595 15.83 33.25 3.53
N GLY A 596 16.61 34.10 2.86
CA GLY A 596 16.26 35.51 2.64
C GLY A 596 16.72 36.38 3.81
N THR A 597 15.82 37.16 4.42
CA THR A 597 16.11 37.91 5.65
C THR A 597 15.91 37.02 6.86
N TRP A 598 16.99 36.81 7.63
CA TRP A 598 16.93 36.16 8.94
C TRP A 598 15.80 36.74 9.77
N GLY A 599 14.89 35.88 10.23
CA GLY A 599 13.73 36.33 10.98
C GLY A 599 12.84 35.19 11.44
N HIS A 600 11.85 35.58 12.24
CA HIS A 600 10.84 34.69 12.80
C HIS A 600 10.17 33.84 11.71
N ALA A 601 10.23 32.51 11.85
CA ALA A 601 9.60 31.60 10.89
C ALA A 601 8.16 31.26 11.27
N THR A 602 7.29 31.13 10.28
CA THR A 602 5.86 30.80 10.46
C THR A 602 5.44 29.60 9.60
N GLY A 603 4.36 28.92 10.00
CA GLY A 603 3.77 27.83 9.22
C GLY A 603 4.58 26.53 9.25
N GLN A 604 5.49 26.36 10.21
CA GLN A 604 6.22 25.11 10.40
C GLN A 604 5.36 24.10 11.16
N ARG A 605 5.37 22.84 10.72
CA ARG A 605 4.53 21.78 11.31
C ARG A 605 5.25 20.44 11.40
N LEU A 606 5.07 19.74 12.52
CA LEU A 606 5.34 18.31 12.67
C LEU A 606 4.01 17.58 12.87
N GLU A 607 3.68 16.65 11.99
CA GLU A 607 2.43 15.91 12.12
C GLU A 607 2.60 14.40 12.01
N TYR A 608 1.81 13.65 12.78
CA TYR A 608 1.68 12.20 12.68
C TYR A 608 3.03 11.47 12.70
N SER A 609 3.97 11.98 13.48
CA SER A 609 5.37 11.55 13.45
C SER A 609 5.80 10.97 14.80
N ILE A 610 6.82 10.11 14.75
CA ILE A 610 7.42 9.50 15.92
C ILE A 610 8.81 10.07 16.09
N VAL A 611 9.11 10.58 17.29
CA VAL A 611 10.45 11.05 17.65
C VAL A 611 10.95 10.20 18.80
N GLU A 612 12.05 9.48 18.59
CA GLU A 612 12.51 8.51 19.58
C GLU A 612 14.01 8.25 19.63
N PHE A 613 14.44 7.66 20.75
CA PHE A 613 15.82 7.25 21.00
C PHE A 613 16.83 8.40 20.81
N ALA A 614 16.44 9.58 21.28
CA ALA A 614 17.17 10.84 21.13
C ALA A 614 17.61 11.39 22.49
N ARG A 615 18.61 12.27 22.50
CA ARG A 615 18.90 13.07 23.70
C ARG A 615 17.80 14.12 23.88
N HIS A 616 17.56 14.96 22.90
CA HIS A 616 16.38 15.85 22.84
C HIS A 616 15.49 15.42 21.68
N GLY A 617 14.18 15.38 21.89
CA GLY A 617 13.22 15.01 20.83
C GLY A 617 13.07 16.14 19.82
N ILE A 618 12.26 17.12 20.17
CA ILE A 618 11.91 18.27 19.35
C ILE A 618 12.49 19.52 20.02
N THR A 619 13.17 20.37 19.26
CA THR A 619 13.59 21.68 19.76
C THR A 619 12.97 22.80 18.94
N VAL A 620 12.63 23.92 19.58
CA VAL A 620 11.94 25.05 18.96
C VAL A 620 12.70 26.33 19.27
N TYR A 621 13.00 27.10 18.22
CA TYR A 621 13.90 28.25 18.30
C TYR A 621 13.54 29.39 17.34
N GLY A 622 12.94 30.46 17.87
CA GLY A 622 12.54 31.65 17.14
C GLY A 622 11.47 31.42 16.07
N THR A 623 10.46 30.59 16.35
CA THR A 623 9.46 30.20 15.34
C THR A 623 8.08 29.85 15.89
N ASP A 624 7.07 29.97 15.03
CA ASP A 624 5.73 29.42 15.23
C ASP A 624 5.68 27.99 14.66
N VAL A 625 5.38 27.03 15.54
CA VAL A 625 5.34 25.61 15.20
C VAL A 625 4.07 24.94 15.70
N GLU A 626 3.47 24.11 14.85
CA GLU A 626 2.38 23.21 15.22
C GLU A 626 2.87 21.76 15.27
N ILE A 627 2.62 21.07 16.39
CA ILE A 627 2.98 19.68 16.61
C ILE A 627 1.68 18.92 16.84
N GLU A 628 1.24 18.15 15.85
CA GLU A 628 -0.05 17.44 15.89
C GLU A 628 0.08 15.93 15.73
N GLY A 629 -0.63 15.16 16.53
CA GLY A 629 -0.75 13.71 16.30
C GLY A 629 0.56 12.95 16.48
N CYS A 630 1.50 13.48 17.26
CA CYS A 630 2.86 12.94 17.38
C CYS A 630 3.06 12.08 18.63
N ILE A 631 3.95 11.10 18.51
CA ILE A 631 4.46 10.32 19.64
C ILE A 631 5.91 10.72 19.87
N VAL A 632 6.21 11.24 21.06
CA VAL A 632 7.58 11.50 21.49
C VAL A 632 7.91 10.54 22.61
N ARG A 633 8.88 9.64 22.39
CA ARG A 633 9.18 8.58 23.36
C ARG A 633 10.64 8.21 23.44
N ASN A 634 11.05 7.57 24.55
CA ASN A 634 12.44 7.15 24.75
C ASN A 634 13.40 8.32 24.48
N VAL A 635 13.23 9.42 25.21
CA VAL A 635 14.06 10.63 25.06
C VAL A 635 14.77 10.91 26.39
N ALA A 636 16.08 11.14 26.35
CA ALA A 636 16.86 11.25 27.59
C ALA A 636 16.85 12.63 28.25
N LYS A 637 16.42 13.67 27.54
CA LYS A 637 16.20 15.02 28.05
C LYS A 637 14.75 15.40 27.80
N TYR A 638 14.51 16.58 27.25
CA TYR A 638 13.16 17.05 26.97
C TYR A 638 12.59 16.41 25.71
N GLY A 639 11.32 16.01 25.78
CA GLY A 639 10.56 15.60 24.60
C GLY A 639 10.39 16.78 23.64
N ILE A 640 9.90 17.93 24.13
CA ILE A 640 9.93 19.23 23.47
C ILE A 640 10.78 20.20 24.31
N TYR A 641 11.70 20.90 23.66
CA TYR A 641 12.49 21.96 24.27
C TYR A 641 12.32 23.27 23.50
N ALA A 642 11.43 24.13 24.00
CA ALA A 642 11.22 25.47 23.47
C ALA A 642 12.16 26.45 24.17
N MET A 643 13.03 27.11 23.41
CA MET A 643 14.03 28.01 23.98
C MET A 643 14.03 29.36 23.27
N SER A 644 14.14 30.44 24.05
CA SER A 644 14.38 31.78 23.52
C SER A 644 15.65 32.39 24.07
N ARG A 645 16.39 33.04 23.19
CA ARG A 645 17.54 33.89 23.52
C ARG A 645 17.36 35.26 22.87
N CYS A 646 18.12 36.23 23.36
CA CYS A 646 18.20 37.54 22.75
C CYS A 646 19.65 37.75 22.32
N TRP A 647 19.90 37.80 21.02
CA TRP A 647 21.28 37.91 20.51
C TRP A 647 21.74 39.34 20.28
N SER A 648 20.80 40.29 20.15
CA SER A 648 21.10 41.71 19.96
C SER A 648 19.91 42.56 20.39
N ASN A 649 20.11 43.88 20.42
CA ASN A 649 19.05 44.84 20.73
C ASN A 649 17.99 44.99 19.62
N ASP A 650 18.18 44.34 18.47
CA ASP A 650 17.31 44.52 17.29
C ASP A 650 16.41 43.30 17.02
N TYR A 651 16.65 42.18 17.72
CA TYR A 651 16.03 40.90 17.41
C TYR A 651 15.74 40.07 18.66
N VAL A 652 14.46 39.82 18.90
CA VAL A 652 13.95 39.05 20.04
C VAL A 652 13.37 37.75 19.53
N GLN A 653 13.86 36.63 20.06
CA GLN A 653 13.30 35.34 19.72
C GLN A 653 12.01 35.09 20.48
N CYS A 654 10.96 34.85 19.73
CA CYS A 654 9.67 34.43 20.24
C CYS A 654 9.37 33.03 19.71
N ASN A 655 8.73 32.20 20.53
CA ASN A 655 8.19 30.92 20.07
C ASN A 655 6.69 30.90 20.33
N ASN A 656 5.94 30.40 19.36
CA ASN A 656 4.55 30.01 19.54
C ASN A 656 4.40 28.55 19.15
N THR A 657 4.33 27.67 20.15
CA THR A 657 4.29 26.22 19.94
C THR A 657 2.90 25.71 20.28
N THR A 658 2.18 25.20 19.29
CA THR A 658 0.94 24.46 19.52
C THR A 658 1.25 22.97 19.60
N VAL A 659 0.79 22.29 20.65
CA VAL A 659 0.88 20.84 20.83
C VAL A 659 -0.52 20.28 20.88
N LYS A 660 -0.87 19.44 19.92
CA LYS A 660 -2.23 18.94 19.72
C LYS A 660 -2.26 17.43 19.56
N ASN A 661 -3.16 16.75 20.28
CA ASN A 661 -3.36 15.30 20.14
C ASN A 661 -2.03 14.54 20.18
N CYS A 662 -1.22 14.71 21.22
CA CYS A 662 0.14 14.17 21.30
C CYS A 662 0.34 13.25 22.50
N VAL A 663 1.33 12.36 22.40
CA VAL A 663 1.70 11.44 23.49
C VAL A 663 3.18 11.56 23.80
N PHE A 664 3.48 11.72 25.09
CA PHE A 664 4.83 11.69 25.62
C PHE A 664 4.99 10.49 26.54
N SER A 665 5.96 9.63 26.25
CA SER A 665 6.18 8.40 27.02
C SER A 665 7.65 8.12 27.23
N ASN A 666 8.02 7.67 28.42
CA ASN A 666 9.39 7.27 28.72
C ASN A 666 10.44 8.36 28.39
N ILE A 667 10.23 9.56 28.95
CA ILE A 667 11.14 10.69 28.82
C ILE A 667 11.94 10.80 30.13
N ASN A 668 13.26 10.89 30.12
CA ASN A 668 14.00 10.93 31.39
C ASN A 668 13.81 12.26 32.13
N CYS A 669 13.71 13.38 31.41
CA CYS A 669 13.41 14.70 31.97
C CYS A 669 11.93 15.07 31.78
N PRO A 670 11.48 16.30 32.12
CA PRO A 670 10.14 16.74 31.77
C PRO A 670 9.84 16.58 30.27
N ALA A 671 8.62 16.18 29.95
CA ALA A 671 8.21 15.96 28.57
C ALA A 671 8.27 17.25 27.74
N ILE A 672 7.86 18.39 28.32
CA ILE A 672 7.97 19.71 27.70
C ILE A 672 8.78 20.63 28.63
N GLY A 673 9.89 21.16 28.11
CA GLY A 673 10.73 22.15 28.76
C GLY A 673 10.65 23.50 28.04
N ILE A 674 10.38 24.57 28.78
CA ILE A 674 10.35 25.94 28.26
C ILE A 674 11.48 26.73 28.92
N GLU A 675 12.36 27.31 28.09
CA GLU A 675 13.41 28.22 28.53
C GLU A 675 13.21 29.65 28.01
N SER A 676 13.18 30.61 28.93
CA SER A 676 13.25 32.05 28.60
C SER A 676 14.51 32.70 29.17
N GLY A 677 15.30 33.33 28.31
CA GLY A 677 16.51 34.05 28.68
C GLY A 677 16.66 35.38 27.95
N SER A 678 16.89 36.46 28.70
CA SER A 678 17.20 37.80 28.19
C SER A 678 18.70 38.06 28.09
N THR A 679 19.53 37.03 27.93
CA THR A 679 20.99 37.14 27.96
C THR A 679 21.62 36.92 26.59
N ASP A 680 22.68 37.68 26.28
CA ASP A 680 23.49 37.50 25.07
C ASP A 680 24.41 36.26 25.17
N TYR A 681 25.29 36.06 24.16
CA TYR A 681 26.27 34.97 24.12
C TYR A 681 27.27 34.97 25.30
N ASN A 682 27.45 36.12 25.96
CA ASN A 682 28.33 36.27 27.12
C ASN A 682 27.59 36.10 28.45
N GLY A 683 26.27 35.86 28.42
CA GLY A 683 25.43 35.76 29.61
C GLY A 683 24.99 37.12 30.17
N GLU A 684 25.24 38.23 29.46
CA GLU A 684 24.87 39.57 29.88
C GLU A 684 23.43 39.89 29.52
N VAL A 685 22.70 40.56 30.40
CA VAL A 685 21.30 40.93 30.17
C VAL A 685 21.21 41.95 29.03
N VAL A 686 20.57 41.58 27.93
CA VAL A 686 20.29 42.46 26.79
C VAL A 686 19.23 43.49 27.21
N LYS A 687 19.48 44.77 26.92
CA LYS A 687 18.64 45.89 27.37
C LYS A 687 18.14 46.71 26.19
N LYS A 688 16.88 47.14 26.27
CA LYS A 688 16.26 48.12 25.37
C LYS A 688 16.99 49.47 25.47
N PRO A 689 16.79 50.40 24.51
CA PRO A 689 17.39 51.74 24.57
C PRO A 689 17.08 52.54 25.85
N ASP A 690 15.98 52.21 26.54
CA ASP A 690 15.56 52.82 27.81
C ASP A 690 16.21 52.18 29.06
N GLY A 691 17.10 51.19 28.88
CA GLY A 691 17.81 50.49 29.95
C GLY A 691 17.04 49.33 30.59
N THR A 692 15.79 49.07 30.17
CA THR A 692 15.01 47.91 30.64
C THR A 692 15.44 46.62 29.92
N PRO A 693 15.42 45.44 30.56
CA PRO A 693 15.75 44.19 29.88
C PRO A 693 14.83 43.90 28.69
N PHE A 694 15.39 43.39 27.59
CA PHE A 694 14.59 42.78 26.52
C PHE A 694 13.84 41.57 27.08
N GLN A 695 12.57 41.44 26.70
CA GLN A 695 11.71 40.36 27.16
C GLN A 695 11.49 39.40 25.99
N THR A 696 11.95 38.15 26.11
CA THR A 696 11.59 37.10 25.15
C THR A 696 10.21 36.59 25.49
N LYS A 697 9.38 36.29 24.48
CA LYS A 697 8.05 35.70 24.69
C LYS A 697 8.03 34.23 24.29
N GLN A 698 7.50 33.37 25.14
CA GLN A 698 7.29 31.95 24.82
C GLN A 698 5.82 31.61 25.03
N ILE A 699 5.17 31.04 24.04
CA ILE A 699 3.81 30.53 24.16
C ILE A 699 3.85 29.05 23.86
N VAL A 700 3.35 28.22 24.78
CA VAL A 700 3.01 26.83 24.50
C VAL A 700 1.50 26.68 24.64
N LYS A 701 0.83 26.41 23.53
CA LYS A 701 -0.60 26.16 23.48
C LYS A 701 -0.87 24.66 23.45
N ILE A 702 -1.72 24.17 24.34
CA ILE A 702 -2.17 22.77 24.35
C ILE A 702 -3.60 22.71 23.82
N GLU A 703 -3.83 21.81 22.86
CA GLU A 703 -5.13 21.58 22.24
C GLU A 703 -5.45 20.07 22.15
N GLY A 704 -6.72 19.71 22.30
CA GLY A 704 -7.12 18.30 22.33
C GLY A 704 -6.40 17.55 23.46
N PHE A 705 -6.14 16.25 23.29
CA PHE A 705 -5.46 15.49 24.32
C PHE A 705 -3.94 15.60 24.20
N VAL A 706 -3.26 15.83 25.32
CA VAL A 706 -1.79 15.70 25.39
C VAL A 706 -1.44 14.86 26.60
N ASP A 707 -1.08 13.61 26.37
CA ASP A 707 -0.87 12.62 27.43
C ASP A 707 0.60 12.53 27.85
N PHE A 708 0.84 12.54 29.17
CA PHE A 708 2.17 12.40 29.75
C PHE A 708 2.31 11.08 30.53
N TYR A 709 2.73 10.01 29.85
CA TYR A 709 3.17 8.75 30.45
C TYR A 709 4.60 8.89 30.98
N ASN A 710 4.80 9.85 31.89
CA ASN A 710 6.12 10.27 32.35
C ASN A 710 6.24 10.41 33.88
N TRP A 711 5.83 9.36 34.57
CA TRP A 711 5.94 9.26 36.02
C TRP A 711 7.34 8.82 36.46
N LYS A 712 7.90 9.47 37.49
CA LYS A 712 9.20 9.14 38.09
C LYS A 712 9.05 8.86 39.57
N SER A 713 9.65 7.77 40.03
CA SER A 713 9.77 7.46 41.46
C SER A 713 10.53 8.59 42.16
N LEU A 714 10.02 9.07 43.30
CA LEU A 714 10.73 10.06 44.12
C LEU A 714 12.06 9.50 44.66
N ASP A 715 12.15 8.19 44.88
CA ASP A 715 13.38 7.52 45.32
C ASP A 715 14.52 7.73 44.32
N ASP A 716 14.19 7.70 43.03
CA ASP A 716 15.14 7.75 41.91
C ASP A 716 15.16 9.12 41.20
N LEU A 717 14.41 10.10 41.71
CA LEU A 717 14.26 11.40 41.08
C LEU A 717 15.53 12.25 41.20
N ASN A 718 16.27 12.40 40.10
CA ASN A 718 17.37 13.34 40.01
C ASN A 718 17.16 14.28 38.81
N LEU A 719 16.59 15.47 39.04
CA LEU A 719 16.35 16.44 37.97
C LEU A 719 17.65 17.14 37.56
N LEU A 720 18.47 17.57 38.51
CA LEU A 720 19.58 18.48 38.24
C LEU A 720 20.90 17.79 37.89
N GLY A 721 21.04 16.49 38.12
CA GLY A 721 22.28 15.76 37.88
C GLY A 721 23.47 16.29 38.65
N ASP A 722 24.65 16.18 38.05
CA ASP A 722 25.89 16.67 38.65
C ASP A 722 26.06 18.18 38.39
N ILE A 723 25.40 19.01 39.21
CA ILE A 723 25.44 20.48 39.11
C ILE A 723 26.86 21.03 39.33
N THR A 724 27.66 20.33 40.13
CA THR A 724 29.02 20.68 40.48
C THR A 724 29.91 19.44 40.46
N ASP A 725 31.23 19.60 40.43
CA ASP A 725 32.15 18.48 40.67
C ASP A 725 32.13 17.98 42.14
N ASN A 726 31.31 18.59 43.00
CA ASN A 726 31.18 18.24 44.41
C ASN A 726 29.96 17.34 44.64
N PRO A 727 30.16 16.03 44.92
CA PRO A 727 29.05 15.09 45.08
C PRO A 727 28.17 15.42 46.30
N ILE A 728 28.70 16.10 47.33
CA ILE A 728 27.92 16.49 48.51
C ILE A 728 26.93 17.60 48.15
N ILE A 729 27.35 18.58 47.34
CA ILE A 729 26.47 19.67 46.91
C ILE A 729 25.38 19.15 45.98
N ASN A 730 25.76 18.26 45.04
CA ASN A 730 24.79 17.63 44.13
C ASN A 730 23.77 16.81 44.93
N LYS A 731 24.22 16.03 45.92
CA LYS A 731 23.33 15.23 46.76
C LYS A 731 22.41 16.09 47.62
N ALA A 732 22.91 17.19 48.18
CA ALA A 732 22.09 18.12 48.96
C ALA A 732 21.02 18.81 48.10
N ALA A 733 21.34 19.17 46.85
CA ALA A 733 20.36 19.73 45.91
C ALA A 733 19.29 18.70 45.51
N GLU A 734 19.70 17.45 45.25
CA GLU A 734 18.79 16.33 44.98
C GLU A 734 17.83 16.10 46.16
N ASP A 735 18.36 15.98 47.38
CA ASP A 735 17.58 15.72 48.59
C ASP A 735 16.64 16.90 48.91
N TYR A 736 17.05 18.14 48.65
CA TYR A 736 16.19 19.33 48.78
C TYR A 736 15.00 19.25 47.84
N ILE A 737 15.21 18.94 46.56
CA ILE A 737 14.16 18.83 45.55
C ILE A 737 13.17 17.71 45.91
N LYS A 738 13.68 16.54 46.29
CA LYS A 738 12.85 15.43 46.76
C LYS A 738 12.01 15.84 47.97
N GLY A 739 12.63 16.53 48.94
CA GLY A 739 11.94 17.06 50.11
C GLY A 739 10.86 18.09 49.77
N GLN A 740 11.04 18.91 48.73
CA GLN A 740 9.99 19.82 48.24
C GLN A 740 8.80 19.02 47.69
N PHE A 741 9.05 18.03 46.82
CA PHE A 741 8.00 17.19 46.25
C PHE A 741 7.22 16.40 47.29
N SER A 742 7.88 15.92 48.35
CA SER A 742 7.21 15.21 49.46
C SER A 742 6.34 16.12 50.34
N GLY A 743 6.41 17.45 50.17
CA GLY A 743 5.61 18.40 50.94
C GLY A 743 4.13 18.45 50.54
N GLU A 744 3.27 18.97 51.43
CA GLU A 744 1.82 19.09 51.18
C GLU A 744 1.48 19.94 49.96
N LYS A 745 2.31 20.95 49.64
CA LYS A 745 2.15 21.85 48.50
C LYS A 745 2.15 21.14 47.13
N TYR A 746 2.71 19.93 47.04
CA TYR A 746 2.83 19.16 45.80
C TYR A 746 2.05 17.83 45.86
N VAL A 747 1.10 17.68 46.78
CA VAL A 747 0.33 16.43 46.92
C VAL A 747 -0.41 16.06 45.63
N ASP A 748 -0.94 17.05 44.90
CA ASP A 748 -1.68 16.84 43.65
C ASP A 748 -0.78 16.43 42.47
N PHE A 749 0.55 16.54 42.63
CA PHE A 749 1.55 16.12 41.65
C PHE A 749 2.09 14.72 41.94
N ARG A 750 1.71 14.15 43.08
CA ARG A 750 2.21 12.87 43.57
C ARG A 750 1.17 11.76 43.41
N TYR A 751 1.67 10.57 43.14
CA TYR A 751 0.87 9.35 43.12
C TYR A 751 1.56 8.27 43.94
N VAL A 752 0.80 7.58 44.78
CA VAL A 752 1.31 6.39 45.49
C VAL A 752 1.03 5.17 44.60
N GLY A 753 2.10 4.61 44.04
CA GLY A 753 2.05 3.42 43.18
C GLY A 753 1.49 2.21 43.90
N ASN A 754 1.08 1.19 43.13
CA ASN A 754 0.68 -0.10 43.69
C ASN A 754 1.83 -0.80 44.45
N ASP A 755 3.07 -0.41 44.18
CA ASP A 755 4.27 -0.86 44.89
C ASP A 755 4.53 -0.11 46.22
N GLY A 756 3.68 0.86 46.56
CA GLY A 756 3.77 1.68 47.76
C GLY A 756 4.77 2.84 47.66
N LYS A 757 5.42 3.06 46.51
CA LYS A 757 6.33 4.19 46.30
C LYS A 757 5.58 5.44 45.87
N GLU A 758 6.17 6.59 46.15
CA GLU A 758 5.65 7.87 45.65
C GLU A 758 6.28 8.20 44.30
N TYR A 759 5.46 8.67 43.38
CA TYR A 759 5.84 9.08 42.03
C TYR A 759 5.41 10.52 41.77
N VAL A 760 6.16 11.22 40.93
CA VAL A 760 5.79 12.54 40.40
C VAL A 760 5.68 12.50 38.88
N ASN A 761 4.66 13.14 38.30
CA ASN A 761 4.55 13.28 36.85
C ASN A 761 5.42 14.44 36.36
N LEU A 762 6.37 14.16 35.46
CA LEU A 762 7.20 15.18 34.83
C LEU A 762 6.63 15.57 33.45
N GLY A 763 5.45 16.17 33.44
CA GLY A 763 4.78 16.63 32.22
C GLY A 763 5.44 17.90 31.67
N ILE A 764 5.07 19.06 32.22
CA ILE A 764 5.51 20.36 31.71
C ILE A 764 6.30 21.12 32.76
N PHE A 765 7.40 21.70 32.29
CA PHE A 765 8.34 22.42 33.12
C PHE A 765 8.78 23.72 32.47
N LYS A 766 8.85 24.77 33.29
CA LYS A 766 9.32 26.08 32.87
C LYS A 766 10.54 26.49 33.68
N VAL A 767 11.59 26.88 32.97
CA VAL A 767 12.85 27.40 33.50
C VAL A 767 13.05 28.79 32.92
N GLY A 768 13.14 29.85 33.73
CA GLY A 768 13.33 31.15 33.08
C GLY A 768 13.41 32.40 33.94
N GLY A 769 14.47 33.18 33.65
CA GLY A 769 14.65 34.64 33.65
C GLY A 769 14.31 35.48 34.90
N LEU A 770 15.00 36.62 35.05
CA LEU A 770 14.76 37.68 36.06
C LEU A 770 13.29 38.15 36.17
N ASN A 771 12.40 37.80 35.23
CA ASN A 771 10.96 38.06 35.30
C ASN A 771 10.17 36.94 34.60
N VAL A 772 9.28 36.30 35.35
CA VAL A 772 8.53 35.08 34.99
C VAL A 772 7.31 35.39 34.11
N ALA A 773 6.96 36.67 33.94
CA ALA A 773 5.78 37.14 33.22
C ALA A 773 5.84 37.02 31.68
N ASN A 774 6.95 36.52 31.11
CA ASN A 774 7.15 36.55 29.64
C ASN A 774 7.08 35.16 28.97
N ALA A 775 6.60 34.15 29.67
CA ALA A 775 6.36 32.84 29.07
C ALA A 775 5.00 32.34 29.55
N ASP A 776 4.07 32.23 28.60
CA ASP A 776 2.69 31.87 28.83
C ASP A 776 2.50 30.41 28.38
N ILE A 777 1.87 29.61 29.22
CA ILE A 777 1.34 28.31 28.82
C ILE A 777 -0.16 28.52 28.74
N LEU A 778 -0.73 28.32 27.56
CA LEU A 778 -2.13 28.53 27.28
C LEU A 778 -2.79 27.17 27.01
N THR A 779 -3.97 26.95 27.56
CA THR A 779 -4.82 25.80 27.21
C THR A 779 -5.96 26.25 26.32
N SER A 780 -6.49 25.36 25.48
CA SER A 780 -7.72 25.66 24.74
C SER A 780 -8.85 25.97 25.72
N GLY A 781 -9.37 27.20 25.70
CA GLY A 781 -10.48 27.60 26.57
C GLY A 781 -10.18 28.70 27.60
N ASP A 782 -9.04 29.42 27.53
CA ASP A 782 -8.74 30.59 28.39
C ASP A 782 -9.74 31.78 28.17
N THR A 783 -10.98 31.57 28.59
CA THR A 783 -11.93 32.49 29.19
C THR A 783 -12.13 32.00 30.64
N GLU A 784 -12.38 32.90 31.59
CA GLU A 784 -12.27 32.72 33.06
C GLU A 784 -12.98 31.51 33.74
N GLU A 785 -13.57 30.55 33.03
CA GLU A 785 -14.42 29.49 33.61
C GLU A 785 -14.20 28.03 33.12
N ASP A 786 -13.14 27.69 32.37
CA ASP A 786 -12.88 26.26 32.02
C ASP A 786 -11.80 25.62 32.92
N GLU A 787 -12.14 24.49 33.56
CA GLU A 787 -11.24 23.66 34.37
C GLU A 787 -10.12 23.08 33.48
N SER A 788 -8.96 23.74 33.47
CA SER A 788 -7.81 23.36 32.66
C SER A 788 -7.21 22.00 33.06
N SER A 789 -6.82 21.18 32.07
CA SER A 789 -6.05 19.94 32.28
C SER A 789 -4.63 20.15 32.82
N LEU A 790 -4.18 21.42 32.90
CA LEU A 790 -3.01 21.83 33.64
C LEU A 790 -3.41 22.29 35.04
N LEU A 791 -2.86 21.64 36.08
CA LEU A 791 -3.00 22.09 37.46
C LEU A 791 -2.14 23.32 37.72
N ASP A 792 -2.50 24.00 38.81
CA ASP A 792 -1.86 25.19 39.39
C ASP A 792 -0.33 25.26 39.24
N LYS A 793 0.16 26.49 39.13
CA LYS A 793 1.59 26.80 39.01
C LYS A 793 2.28 26.79 40.38
N TYR A 794 3.21 25.88 40.59
CA TYR A 794 3.99 25.81 41.83
C TYR A 794 5.48 26.16 41.61
N GLU A 795 5.97 27.13 42.37
CA GLU A 795 7.40 27.49 42.43
C GLU A 795 8.17 26.45 43.25
N LEU A 796 9.08 25.74 42.59
CA LEU A 796 10.06 24.88 43.26
C LEU A 796 11.09 25.82 43.89
N GLY A 797 11.18 25.82 45.23
CA GLY A 797 11.83 26.88 46.03
C GLY A 797 13.25 27.24 45.61
N HIS A 798 13.74 28.41 46.06
CA HIS A 798 15.11 28.86 45.84
C HIS A 798 16.10 27.75 46.24
N ILE A 799 16.71 27.08 45.25
CA ILE A 799 17.69 26.02 45.49
C ILE A 799 18.85 26.65 46.25
N VAL A 800 18.88 26.48 47.58
CA VAL A 800 19.88 26.97 48.54
C VAL A 800 20.01 28.51 48.64
N GLU A 801 19.89 29.08 49.84
CA GLU A 801 20.10 30.53 50.06
C GLU A 801 21.46 31.05 49.55
N ASP A 802 22.48 30.18 49.48
CA ASP A 802 23.82 30.46 48.97
C ASP A 802 23.91 30.52 47.42
N LEU A 803 22.86 30.13 46.69
CA LEU A 803 22.77 30.24 45.22
C LEU A 803 21.79 31.35 44.78
N ARG A 804 21.42 32.26 45.68
CA ARG A 804 20.64 33.46 45.34
C ARG A 804 21.40 34.29 44.29
N GLY A 805 20.76 34.49 43.13
CA GLY A 805 21.33 35.21 41.97
C GLY A 805 22.00 34.31 40.92
N ILE A 806 22.02 32.99 41.15
CA ILE A 806 22.75 32.00 40.35
C ILE A 806 21.82 31.00 39.66
N VAL A 807 20.78 30.52 40.34
CA VAL A 807 19.78 29.59 39.77
C VAL A 807 18.49 30.36 39.46
N LYS A 808 18.04 30.30 38.20
CA LYS A 808 16.80 30.94 37.74
C LYS A 808 15.57 30.27 38.40
N PRO A 809 14.46 30.99 38.63
CA PRO A 809 13.22 30.39 39.15
C PRO A 809 12.75 29.22 38.28
N VAL A 810 12.25 28.20 38.97
CA VAL A 810 11.78 26.95 38.38
C VAL A 810 10.29 26.77 38.69
N TYR A 811 9.48 26.53 37.67
CA TYR A 811 8.05 26.32 37.80
C TYR A 811 7.63 24.98 37.20
N LEU A 812 6.83 24.26 37.96
CA LEU A 812 6.16 23.04 37.52
C LEU A 812 4.68 23.33 37.30
N TYR A 813 4.16 22.72 36.25
CA TYR A 813 2.76 22.70 35.92
C TYR A 813 2.28 21.26 36.06
N GLY A 814 1.22 21.07 36.82
CA GLY A 814 0.69 19.73 37.04
C GLY A 814 -0.16 19.35 35.86
N TYR A 815 -0.45 18.06 35.76
CA TYR A 815 -1.24 17.55 34.66
C TYR A 815 -2.29 16.59 35.20
N MET A 816 -3.54 16.84 34.84
CA MET A 816 -4.69 15.97 35.08
C MET A 816 -5.26 15.58 33.72
N ALA A 817 -5.20 14.28 33.41
CA ALA A 817 -5.82 13.75 32.21
C ALA A 817 -7.35 13.88 32.30
N GLU A 818 -7.98 14.37 31.24
CA GLU A 818 -9.41 14.76 31.22
C GLU A 818 -10.39 13.57 31.27
N THR A 819 -9.96 12.35 30.94
CA THR A 819 -10.85 11.18 30.78
C THR A 819 -10.55 10.06 31.75
N ALA A 820 -9.29 9.65 31.91
CA ALA A 820 -8.84 8.68 32.89
C ALA A 820 -7.47 9.07 33.44
N PRO A 821 -7.25 9.04 34.77
CA PRO A 821 -5.97 9.43 35.34
C PRO A 821 -4.88 8.47 34.89
N ILE A 822 -3.89 9.00 34.16
CA ILE A 822 -2.66 8.27 33.79
C ILE A 822 -1.85 8.09 35.08
N THR A 823 -1.59 6.83 35.46
CA THR A 823 -0.83 6.49 36.68
C THR A 823 0.57 5.95 36.34
N PRO A 824 1.50 5.85 37.31
CA PRO A 824 2.83 5.28 37.10
C PRO A 824 2.86 3.83 36.61
N ASP A 825 1.78 3.07 36.84
CA ASP A 825 1.68 1.66 36.42
C ASP A 825 1.20 1.51 34.97
N MET A 826 0.76 2.60 34.33
CA MET A 826 0.30 2.62 32.95
C MET A 826 1.45 2.89 31.98
N VAL A 827 1.46 2.20 30.84
CA VAL A 827 2.40 2.42 29.75
C VAL A 827 1.61 2.65 28.48
N PHE A 828 1.99 3.66 27.70
CA PHE A 828 1.37 3.89 26.39
C PHE A 828 1.64 2.70 25.45
N GLU A 829 0.58 2.19 24.83
CA GLU A 829 0.66 1.18 23.78
C GLU A 829 0.43 1.77 22.39
N ASP A 830 1.36 1.46 21.49
CA ASP A 830 1.42 1.98 20.13
C ASP A 830 0.43 1.27 19.20
N THR A 831 -0.87 1.37 19.47
CA THR A 831 -1.94 0.66 18.75
C THR A 831 -2.48 1.45 17.55
N LEU A 832 -3.12 0.75 16.60
CA LEU A 832 -3.83 1.39 15.49
C LEU A 832 -4.99 2.30 15.95
N GLU A 833 -5.64 1.97 17.07
CA GLU A 833 -6.66 2.84 17.65
C GLU A 833 -6.01 4.10 18.22
N ALA A 834 -4.87 3.99 18.92
CA ALA A 834 -4.11 5.16 19.35
C ALA A 834 -3.69 6.05 18.16
N TYR A 835 -3.26 5.46 17.04
CA TYR A 835 -2.97 6.22 15.82
C TYR A 835 -4.20 6.94 15.28
N LYS A 836 -5.38 6.34 15.41
CA LYS A 836 -6.63 6.97 15.00
C LYS A 836 -7.00 8.13 15.92
N GLU A 837 -6.88 7.97 17.23
CA GLU A 837 -7.07 9.06 18.20
C GLU A 837 -6.11 10.23 17.90
N LEU A 838 -4.83 9.96 17.61
CA LEU A 838 -3.87 11.00 17.23
C LEU A 838 -4.29 11.80 15.98
N ARG A 839 -5.01 11.17 15.03
CA ARG A 839 -5.52 11.82 13.81
C ARG A 839 -6.85 12.53 13.98
N GLU A 840 -7.77 11.92 14.72
CA GLU A 840 -9.18 12.31 14.76
C GLU A 840 -9.56 13.02 16.07
N GLY A 841 -8.68 13.01 17.07
CA GLY A 841 -9.00 13.34 18.45
C GLY A 841 -9.71 12.19 19.18
N ARG A 842 -9.74 12.25 20.51
CA ARG A 842 -10.59 11.35 21.31
C ARG A 842 -12.04 11.81 21.18
N LYS A 843 -12.97 10.87 21.00
CA LYS A 843 -14.39 11.19 21.15
C LYS A 843 -14.65 11.43 22.63
N GLU A 844 -15.30 12.55 22.97
CA GLU A 844 -15.86 12.73 24.31
C GLU A 844 -16.79 11.54 24.59
N SER A 845 -16.48 10.81 25.68
CA SER A 845 -17.18 9.59 26.09
C SER A 845 -18.46 9.87 26.85
#